data_AF-A0A1Y4FBY5-F1
#
_entry.id   AF-A0A1Y4FBY5-F1
#
_cell.length_a   1.000
_cell.length_b   1.000
_cell.length_c   1.000
_cell.angle_alpha   90.00
_cell.angle_beta   90.00
_cell.angle_gamma   90.00
#
_symmetry.space_group_name_H-M   'P 1'
#
loop_
_entity.id
_entity.type
_entity.pdbx_description
1 polymer ?
#
loop_
_entity_poly.entity_id
_entity_poly.type
_entity_poly.pdbx_seq_one_letter_code
_entity_poly.pdbx_strand_id
1 'polypeptide(L)'
;MASLRDAIKEQQEELQGGNAWVAFWKEGRSWHSEAFYLDMGATLSPEDEWRLREIEAADPAAIVLNGYLSEDMTLDELTTSIRYHYEHRMNGITGFITEYSDRLSPEEIEKGRAAARAAGLPFSEKPFRDGEDFDPYVYDGSMSVEDYELMHRMIENERSERMDEPILSGYLSNLGAYTEGRPAGEWVTFPTTAGHMKEVFDRIGIDFKNYEEWHFTEFQSPIPGLAAKLGEHEHPDELNYLGKLLEMQFDDDREKFAAAIALDDHASSVEELINLAQNLDCYWIYPSVHNEEDYGHYLVDELEEPELPEEAKKYFMYEEYGRDAAINDGGRFTEQGYIYNNQNTFTRWYDGRDVPEEYRVTPAPPEPERPDPEKVEMDAAPAGQTTAQPKEQAQEPRPVIPIVLTSEKPADKLKEITDRLEQGITELFESERYKEYLRVMSKFHNYSFNNTLLIAMQKPDASLVAGFSSWKNNFGRNVMKGEKGIKIIAPSPFTVKQEVEKTDPQTGKPVIGKDGKPVTEEKEIKVPAYKVVSVFDVSQTEGRELPDIAVDELTGDVDRFKDFFAALEQASPVPVGFEKIEGGAHGYYHLEEKRIAIDEGMSDLQTLKTAIHEIAHAKLHDIDLNAPKEEQKPRVDRRTREVEAESVAYTVCQHYGLDTSDYSFGYVAGWSGGKELAELRGSLETIRNTAAEMINAIDGHFAELQKAQEKEKAQPQHEGSTPEQPEAAAQEKAAFAPETIYRVRRNPYSDREENAYLLQAYVTQENGRAKMGEVLFRGTPEKCRELLGQLNAGELTEGQVKELYAKAQEQPENGRDDTFSIYQLKDGDETRDYRFEPYDRLQAAGLVVDRANYELVYTAPLTPGTSLDDIFTRFNIDHPKDFKGHSLSISDVVVLHQDGKDTAHYVDRGDFKQVPEFLQEKQPQLTPDELETGEKIRTPRGTFYVTGMSREQMEAVGYGVHHQSDDGKYLIMGNGTRAFAVAAEQAQRENPLKAAEQTTEQNYNMIDGRINNTPTVDELEAKVKAGETISLVDLANAVKADKERGKAAKPEKKPSIRAQLKADKERAAQKKPAKQKSQELERS
;
A
#
# COMPACT_ATOMS: atom_id res chain seq x y z
N MET A 1 42.68 14.98 -29.75
CA MET A 1 42.33 13.91 -30.72
C MET A 1 42.39 12.55 -30.05
N ALA A 2 43.54 12.05 -29.58
CA ALA A 2 43.58 10.79 -28.82
C ALA A 2 42.68 10.82 -27.56
N SER A 3 42.89 11.82 -26.69
CA SER A 3 42.05 11.99 -25.50
C SER A 3 40.55 12.26 -25.78
N LEU A 4 40.19 12.83 -26.93
CA LEU A 4 38.77 12.97 -27.32
C LEU A 4 38.18 11.63 -27.75
N ARG A 5 38.93 10.85 -28.54
CA ARG A 5 38.54 9.49 -28.90
C ARG A 5 38.37 8.60 -27.68
N ASP A 6 39.21 8.77 -26.67
CA ASP A 6 39.13 8.01 -25.43
C ASP A 6 37.85 8.38 -24.64
N ALA A 7 37.57 9.67 -24.47
CA ALA A 7 36.33 10.14 -23.83
C ALA A 7 35.05 9.71 -24.57
N ILE A 8 35.09 9.62 -25.91
CA ILE A 8 33.95 9.13 -26.70
C ILE A 8 33.78 7.62 -26.55
N LYS A 9 34.88 6.86 -26.45
CA LYS A 9 34.82 5.41 -26.23
C LYS A 9 34.20 5.05 -24.89
N GLU A 10 34.48 5.83 -23.85
CA GLU A 10 33.93 5.63 -22.51
C GLU A 10 32.40 5.77 -22.49
N GLN A 11 31.83 6.58 -23.39
CA GLN A 11 30.40 6.86 -23.49
C GLN A 11 29.78 6.30 -24.77
N GLN A 12 30.44 5.34 -25.42
CA GLN A 12 30.04 4.86 -26.74
C GLN A 12 28.72 4.09 -26.70
N GLU A 13 28.49 3.29 -25.66
CA GLU A 13 27.23 2.55 -25.47
C GLU A 13 26.06 3.50 -25.22
N GLU A 14 26.25 4.49 -24.35
CA GLU A 14 25.24 5.52 -24.05
C GLU A 14 24.88 6.38 -25.28
N LEU A 15 25.90 6.78 -26.06
CA LEU A 15 25.70 7.51 -27.32
C LEU A 15 25.04 6.66 -28.40
N GLN A 16 25.21 5.33 -28.41
CA GLN A 16 24.59 4.45 -29.40
C GLN A 16 23.18 4.00 -28.97
N GLY A 17 22.94 3.90 -27.66
CA GLY A 17 21.67 3.50 -27.09
C GLY A 17 20.61 4.59 -27.09
N GLY A 18 20.98 5.87 -27.18
CA GLY A 18 20.03 7.00 -27.26
C GLY A 18 19.30 7.33 -25.95
N ASN A 19 19.57 6.57 -24.89
CA ASN A 19 18.88 6.67 -23.59
C ASN A 19 19.50 7.72 -22.65
N ALA A 20 20.73 8.18 -22.93
CA ALA A 20 21.43 9.15 -22.11
C ALA A 20 21.90 10.37 -22.91
N TRP A 21 22.04 11.49 -22.21
CA TRP A 21 22.68 12.70 -22.71
C TRP A 21 24.13 12.73 -22.20
N VAL A 22 25.07 13.15 -23.05
CA VAL A 22 26.49 13.15 -22.71
C VAL A 22 27.06 14.55 -22.87
N ALA A 23 27.62 15.09 -21.77
CA ALA A 23 28.38 16.33 -21.76
C ALA A 23 29.83 16.06 -22.18
N PHE A 24 30.36 16.89 -23.07
CA PHE A 24 31.78 16.88 -23.48
C PHE A 24 32.42 18.23 -23.20
N TRP A 25 33.52 18.22 -22.46
CA TRP A 25 34.27 19.44 -22.13
C TRP A 25 35.77 19.20 -22.11
N LYS A 26 36.53 20.30 -22.01
CA LYS A 26 37.98 20.28 -22.08
C LYS A 26 38.61 20.96 -20.88
N GLU A 27 39.48 20.23 -20.18
CA GLU A 27 40.35 20.77 -19.15
C GLU A 27 41.82 20.77 -19.63
N GLY A 28 42.31 21.94 -20.01
CA GLY A 28 43.65 22.11 -20.55
C GLY A 28 43.87 21.41 -21.91
N ARG A 29 44.49 20.22 -21.91
CA ARG A 29 44.73 19.40 -23.11
C ARG A 29 43.93 18.10 -23.13
N SER A 30 43.23 17.79 -22.04
CA SER A 30 42.44 16.58 -21.88
C SER A 30 40.98 16.87 -22.20
N TRP A 31 40.32 15.89 -22.80
CA TRP A 31 38.88 15.84 -23.00
C TRP A 31 38.28 14.93 -21.95
N HIS A 32 37.10 15.32 -21.48
CA HIS A 32 36.31 14.61 -20.49
C HIS A 32 34.89 14.43 -21.03
N SER A 33 34.22 13.40 -20.54
CA SER A 33 32.84 13.08 -20.87
C SER A 33 32.10 12.56 -19.64
N GLU A 34 30.82 12.89 -19.53
CA GLU A 34 29.95 12.50 -18.43
C GLU A 34 28.53 12.32 -18.96
N ALA A 35 27.93 11.17 -18.68
CA ALA A 35 26.55 10.86 -19.07
C ALA A 35 25.59 11.20 -17.94
N PHE A 36 24.40 11.66 -18.30
CA PHE A 36 23.32 11.98 -17.39
C PHE A 36 21.97 11.67 -18.05
N TYR A 37 20.95 11.54 -17.21
CA TYR A 37 19.61 11.09 -17.60
C TYR A 37 18.60 12.17 -17.26
N LEU A 38 17.60 12.33 -18.13
CA LEU A 38 16.41 13.09 -17.77
C LEU A 38 15.50 12.16 -16.96
N ASP A 39 14.76 12.72 -16.02
CA ASP A 39 13.75 11.97 -15.27
C ASP A 39 12.54 11.62 -16.16
N MET A 40 11.55 10.93 -15.57
CA MET A 40 10.32 10.48 -16.26
C MET A 40 9.51 11.66 -16.87
N GLY A 41 9.70 12.89 -16.38
CA GLY A 41 9.07 14.11 -16.90
C GLY A 41 9.90 14.83 -17.98
N ALA A 42 10.96 14.20 -18.48
CA ALA A 42 11.97 14.81 -19.33
C ALA A 42 12.61 16.06 -18.71
N THR A 43 12.74 16.10 -17.38
CA THR A 43 13.39 17.19 -16.65
C THR A 43 14.78 16.79 -16.12
N LEU A 44 15.63 17.80 -15.99
CA LEU A 44 16.97 17.69 -15.40
C LEU A 44 16.86 17.60 -13.88
N SER A 45 17.55 16.63 -13.28
CA SER A 45 17.69 16.59 -11.83
C SER A 45 18.46 17.83 -11.33
N PRO A 46 18.17 18.33 -10.11
CA PRO A 46 18.92 19.46 -9.55
C PRO A 46 20.43 19.21 -9.42
N GLU A 47 20.83 17.95 -9.19
CA GLU A 47 22.23 17.54 -9.09
C GLU A 47 22.94 17.60 -10.45
N ASP A 48 22.29 17.10 -11.50
CA ASP A 48 22.81 17.14 -12.87
C ASP A 48 22.83 18.56 -13.42
N GLU A 49 21.82 19.39 -13.11
CA GLU A 49 21.83 20.80 -13.47
C GLU A 49 23.02 21.54 -12.83
N TRP A 50 23.26 21.32 -11.54
CA TRP A 50 24.41 21.90 -10.84
C TRP A 50 25.73 21.46 -11.47
N ARG A 51 25.85 20.16 -11.77
CA ARG A 51 27.06 19.59 -12.38
C ARG A 51 27.31 20.14 -13.78
N LEU A 52 26.27 20.28 -14.60
CA LEU A 52 26.36 20.90 -15.92
C LEU A 52 26.80 22.36 -15.85
N ARG A 53 26.28 23.13 -14.88
CA ARG A 53 26.72 24.51 -14.65
C ARG A 53 28.19 24.60 -14.21
N GLU A 54 28.68 23.64 -13.42
CA GLU A 54 30.10 23.55 -13.07
C GLU A 54 30.98 23.27 -14.29
N ILE A 55 30.56 22.34 -15.15
CA ILE A 55 31.25 22.02 -16.40
C ILE A 55 31.29 23.25 -17.33
N GLU A 56 30.18 23.96 -17.49
CA GLU A 56 30.11 25.18 -18.30
C GLU A 56 30.99 26.31 -17.75
N ALA A 57 31.06 26.45 -16.42
CA ALA A 57 31.94 27.42 -15.78
C ALA A 57 33.43 27.10 -16.02
N ALA A 58 33.80 25.81 -16.04
CA ALA A 58 35.16 25.35 -16.33
C ALA A 58 35.51 25.47 -17.83
N ASP A 59 34.55 25.17 -18.71
CA ASP A 59 34.69 25.26 -20.15
C ASP A 59 33.40 25.78 -20.81
N PRO A 60 33.32 27.09 -21.12
CA PRO A 60 32.13 27.67 -21.76
C PRO A 60 31.84 27.11 -23.16
N ALA A 61 32.74 26.33 -23.75
CA ALA A 61 32.55 25.66 -25.04
C ALA A 61 31.99 24.25 -24.91
N ALA A 62 31.77 23.77 -23.68
CA ALA A 62 31.21 22.46 -23.42
C ALA A 62 29.86 22.28 -24.14
N ILE A 63 29.65 21.07 -24.62
CA ILE A 63 28.47 20.69 -25.40
C ILE A 63 27.80 19.47 -24.78
N VAL A 64 26.50 19.33 -25.07
CA VAL A 64 25.67 18.20 -24.65
C VAL A 64 25.05 17.57 -25.88
N LEU A 65 25.12 16.24 -25.99
CA LEU A 65 24.62 15.49 -27.15
C LEU A 65 23.93 14.19 -26.71
N ASN A 66 22.87 13.79 -27.41
CA ASN A 66 22.19 12.50 -27.26
C ASN A 66 22.42 11.63 -28.51
N GLY A 67 22.25 10.32 -28.35
CA GLY A 67 22.45 9.27 -29.34
C GLY A 67 21.61 9.32 -30.62
N TYR A 68 20.61 10.21 -30.75
CA TYR A 68 19.92 10.46 -32.04
C TYR A 68 20.83 10.94 -33.19
N LEU A 69 22.10 11.26 -32.90
CA LEU A 69 23.11 11.54 -33.92
C LEU A 69 23.84 10.29 -34.45
N SER A 70 23.72 9.10 -33.82
CA SER A 70 24.79 8.09 -33.89
C SER A 70 24.45 6.63 -34.24
N GLU A 71 23.19 6.24 -34.46
CA GLU A 71 22.83 4.82 -34.62
C GLU A 71 23.69 4.04 -35.65
N ASP A 72 24.29 4.70 -36.65
CA ASP A 72 25.19 4.09 -37.65
C ASP A 72 26.58 4.75 -37.80
N MET A 73 26.99 5.69 -36.93
CA MET A 73 28.27 6.42 -37.10
C MET A 73 29.48 5.68 -36.52
N THR A 74 30.59 5.68 -37.26
CA THR A 74 31.88 5.18 -36.77
C THR A 74 32.48 6.09 -35.70
N LEU A 75 33.36 5.56 -34.85
CA LEU A 75 34.08 6.35 -33.82
C LEU A 75 34.79 7.58 -34.40
N ASP A 76 35.29 7.48 -35.64
CA ASP A 76 35.98 8.58 -36.32
C ASP A 76 35.02 9.67 -36.81
N GLU A 77 33.80 9.29 -37.21
CA GLU A 77 32.72 10.21 -37.57
C GLU A 77 32.16 10.90 -36.33
N LEU A 78 31.93 10.16 -35.24
CA LEU A 78 31.55 10.70 -33.92
C LEU A 78 32.58 11.71 -33.41
N THR A 79 33.87 11.36 -33.46
CA THR A 79 34.96 12.27 -33.06
C THR A 79 34.97 13.56 -33.88
N THR A 80 34.65 13.46 -35.17
CA THR A 80 34.61 14.62 -36.07
C THR A 80 33.38 15.48 -35.80
N SER A 81 32.22 14.85 -35.57
CA SER A 81 30.96 15.51 -35.25
C SER A 81 31.02 16.26 -33.92
N ILE A 82 31.39 15.57 -32.83
CA ILE A 82 31.51 16.15 -31.48
C ILE A 82 32.48 17.34 -31.49
N ARG A 83 33.60 17.20 -32.20
CA ARG A 83 34.55 18.31 -32.38
C ARG A 83 33.94 19.48 -33.15
N TYR A 84 33.16 19.21 -34.19
CA TYR A 84 32.49 20.26 -34.97
C TYR A 84 31.47 21.03 -34.12
N HIS A 85 30.63 20.33 -33.35
CA HIS A 85 29.68 20.94 -32.42
C HIS A 85 30.39 21.82 -31.37
N TYR A 86 31.49 21.33 -30.80
CA TYR A 86 32.29 22.06 -29.83
C TYR A 86 32.97 23.31 -30.42
N GLU A 87 33.62 23.19 -31.59
CA GLU A 87 34.31 24.31 -32.24
C GLU A 87 33.35 25.42 -32.72
N HIS A 88 32.10 25.06 -33.04
CA HIS A 88 31.07 25.99 -33.52
C HIS A 88 30.06 26.40 -32.44
N ARG A 89 30.22 25.91 -31.20
CA ARG A 89 29.32 26.15 -30.06
C ARG A 89 27.85 25.81 -30.35
N MET A 90 27.64 24.64 -30.95
CA MET A 90 26.32 24.09 -31.17
C MET A 90 26.00 23.10 -30.03
N ASN A 91 24.74 23.10 -29.56
CA ASN A 91 24.28 22.27 -28.45
C ASN A 91 25.05 22.55 -27.15
N GLY A 92 25.19 23.82 -26.79
CA GLY A 92 25.84 24.23 -25.55
C GLY A 92 24.99 23.93 -24.30
N ILE A 93 25.65 23.82 -23.16
CA ILE A 93 25.03 23.49 -21.87
C ILE A 93 23.92 24.47 -21.49
N THR A 94 24.13 25.79 -21.59
CA THR A 94 23.08 26.79 -21.28
C THR A 94 21.78 26.49 -22.03
N GLY A 95 21.84 26.24 -23.35
CA GLY A 95 20.64 25.99 -24.16
C GLY A 95 19.93 24.70 -23.75
N PHE A 96 20.70 23.69 -23.38
CA PHE A 96 20.18 22.42 -22.88
C PHE A 96 19.48 22.57 -21.52
N ILE A 97 20.09 23.28 -20.56
CA ILE A 97 19.47 23.55 -19.26
C ILE A 97 18.18 24.36 -19.43
N THR A 98 18.16 25.35 -20.34
CA THR A 98 16.93 26.12 -20.61
C THR A 98 15.79 25.25 -21.16
N GLU A 99 16.10 24.20 -21.91
CA GLU A 99 15.10 23.31 -22.51
C GLU A 99 14.55 22.28 -21.52
N TYR A 100 15.40 21.78 -20.61
CA TYR A 100 15.08 20.63 -19.75
C TYR A 100 15.04 20.93 -18.24
N SER A 101 15.28 22.16 -17.80
CA SER A 101 15.14 22.52 -16.37
C SER A 101 13.67 22.80 -16.01
N ASP A 102 13.28 22.36 -14.81
CA ASP A 102 12.04 22.74 -14.10
C ASP A 102 12.20 24.10 -13.37
N ARG A 103 13.30 24.82 -13.55
CA ARG A 103 13.52 26.10 -12.87
C ARG A 103 13.78 27.22 -13.86
N LEU A 104 13.11 28.35 -13.65
CA LEU A 104 13.41 29.60 -14.32
C LEU A 104 14.86 30.00 -14.06
N SER A 105 15.49 30.67 -15.03
CA SER A 105 16.86 31.14 -14.82
C SER A 105 16.93 32.17 -13.68
N PRO A 106 18.05 32.32 -12.97
CA PRO A 106 18.17 33.31 -11.90
C PRO A 106 17.82 34.75 -12.32
N GLU A 107 18.12 35.12 -13.57
CA GLU A 107 17.75 36.44 -14.12
C GLU A 107 16.24 36.58 -14.34
N GLU A 108 15.56 35.51 -14.76
CA GLU A 108 14.10 35.46 -14.93
C GLU A 108 13.37 35.40 -13.60
N ILE A 109 13.90 34.67 -12.61
CA ILE A 109 13.40 34.67 -11.24
C ILE A 109 13.45 36.08 -10.67
N GLU A 110 14.59 36.77 -10.77
CA GLU A 110 14.73 38.12 -10.21
C GLU A 110 13.76 39.11 -10.89
N LYS A 111 13.67 39.05 -12.23
CA LYS A 111 12.79 39.91 -13.02
C LYS A 111 11.30 39.60 -12.78
N GLY A 112 10.95 38.32 -12.73
CA GLY A 112 9.59 37.82 -12.53
C GLY A 112 9.10 38.12 -11.13
N ARG A 113 9.91 37.84 -10.10
CA ARG A 113 9.64 38.20 -8.71
C ARG A 113 9.47 39.71 -8.52
N ALA A 114 10.29 40.52 -9.18
CA ALA A 114 10.14 41.98 -9.13
C ALA A 114 8.81 42.45 -9.77
N ALA A 115 8.39 41.83 -10.87
CA ALA A 115 7.13 42.13 -11.54
C ALA A 115 5.91 41.67 -10.72
N ALA A 116 5.96 40.46 -10.16
CA ALA A 116 4.92 39.89 -9.30
C ALA A 116 4.73 40.74 -8.03
N ARG A 117 5.83 41.12 -7.35
CA ARG A 117 5.79 42.05 -6.22
C ARG A 117 5.21 43.42 -6.56
N ALA A 118 5.51 43.95 -7.76
CA ALA A 118 4.93 45.21 -8.22
C ALA A 118 3.42 45.11 -8.52
N ALA A 119 2.96 43.92 -8.93
CA ALA A 119 1.55 43.62 -9.18
C ALA A 119 0.79 43.13 -7.94
N GLY A 120 1.48 42.81 -6.84
CA GLY A 120 0.89 42.19 -5.66
C GLY A 120 0.44 40.74 -5.90
N LEU A 121 1.08 40.04 -6.84
CA LEU A 121 0.79 38.65 -7.18
C LEU A 121 1.85 37.71 -6.60
N PRO A 122 1.50 36.45 -6.32
CA PRO A 122 2.47 35.43 -5.95
C PRO A 122 3.37 35.07 -7.16
N PHE A 123 4.57 34.55 -6.88
CA PHE A 123 5.55 34.15 -7.90
C PHE A 123 6.06 32.72 -7.67
N SER A 124 6.04 31.89 -8.72
CA SER A 124 6.69 30.57 -8.74
C SER A 124 7.98 30.63 -9.56
N GLU A 125 9.02 29.98 -9.05
CA GLU A 125 10.29 29.74 -9.73
C GLU A 125 10.20 28.63 -10.78
N LYS A 126 9.10 27.85 -10.79
CA LYS A 126 8.81 26.88 -11.85
C LYS A 126 8.12 27.56 -13.05
N PRO A 127 8.53 27.22 -14.28
CA PRO A 127 7.82 27.69 -15.47
C PRO A 127 6.48 26.95 -15.62
N PHE A 128 5.38 27.69 -15.75
CA PHE A 128 4.07 27.10 -16.04
C PHE A 128 4.06 26.46 -17.44
N ARG A 129 3.71 25.17 -17.52
CA ARG A 129 3.55 24.43 -18.78
C ARG A 129 2.06 24.17 -19.05
N ASP A 130 1.63 24.34 -20.29
CA ASP A 130 0.22 24.13 -20.67
C ASP A 130 -0.20 22.67 -20.38
N GLY A 131 -1.18 22.47 -19.50
CA GLY A 131 -1.73 21.15 -19.16
C GLY A 131 -1.27 20.54 -17.83
N GLU A 132 -0.41 21.23 -17.06
CA GLU A 132 -0.10 20.84 -15.68
C GLU A 132 -1.17 21.36 -14.71
N ASP A 133 -1.70 20.46 -13.86
CA ASP A 133 -2.58 20.84 -12.74
C ASP A 133 -1.72 21.35 -11.58
N PHE A 134 -1.88 22.65 -11.29
CA PHE A 134 -1.27 23.28 -10.13
C PHE A 134 -2.18 23.08 -8.92
N ASP A 135 -1.73 22.28 -7.94
CA ASP A 135 -2.42 22.15 -6.65
C ASP A 135 -2.04 23.33 -5.73
N PRO A 136 -2.95 24.28 -5.46
CA PRO A 136 -2.65 25.44 -4.65
C PRO A 136 -2.47 25.11 -3.17
N TYR A 137 -2.84 23.92 -2.70
CA TYR A 137 -2.78 23.52 -1.29
C TYR A 137 -1.50 22.76 -0.93
N VAL A 138 -0.68 22.39 -1.92
CA VAL A 138 0.61 21.72 -1.71
C VAL A 138 1.76 22.70 -1.87
N TYR A 139 2.58 22.86 -0.83
CA TYR A 139 3.82 23.64 -0.93
C TYR A 139 4.94 22.77 -1.50
N ASP A 140 5.14 22.84 -2.82
CA ASP A 140 6.15 22.06 -3.55
C ASP A 140 7.55 22.71 -3.55
N GLY A 141 7.72 23.82 -2.85
CA GLY A 141 8.97 24.58 -2.76
C GLY A 141 9.33 25.39 -4.02
N SER A 142 8.45 25.45 -5.02
CA SER A 142 8.63 26.29 -6.21
C SER A 142 8.42 27.78 -5.93
N MET A 143 7.70 28.11 -4.85
CA MET A 143 7.40 29.48 -4.43
C MET A 143 8.13 29.81 -3.14
N SER A 144 8.37 31.09 -2.85
CA SER A 144 8.80 31.46 -1.49
C SER A 144 7.61 31.29 -0.53
N VAL A 145 7.90 31.09 0.76
CA VAL A 145 6.86 30.99 1.80
C VAL A 145 5.94 32.21 1.78
N GLU A 146 6.50 33.42 1.57
CA GLU A 146 5.70 34.64 1.49
C GLU A 146 4.79 34.70 0.26
N ASP A 147 5.26 34.20 -0.89
CA ASP A 147 4.47 34.13 -2.12
C ASP A 147 3.37 33.05 -2.00
N TYR A 148 3.66 31.92 -1.35
CA TYR A 148 2.67 30.88 -1.04
C TYR A 148 1.59 31.37 -0.07
N GLU A 149 1.97 32.02 1.03
CA GLU A 149 1.02 32.66 1.96
C GLU A 149 0.21 33.79 1.31
N LEU A 150 0.78 34.51 0.34
CA LEU A 150 0.06 35.52 -0.43
C LEU A 150 -0.99 34.87 -1.33
N MET A 151 -0.64 33.80 -2.03
CA MET A 151 -1.57 33.01 -2.85
C MET A 151 -2.71 32.47 -2.01
N HIS A 152 -2.43 31.83 -0.87
CA HIS A 152 -3.46 31.32 0.06
C HIS A 152 -4.38 32.43 0.57
N ARG A 153 -3.84 33.61 0.93
CA ARG A 153 -4.68 34.75 1.30
C ARG A 153 -5.54 35.26 0.14
N MET A 154 -5.04 35.23 -1.09
CA MET A 154 -5.82 35.61 -2.26
C MET A 154 -6.93 34.59 -2.55
N ILE A 155 -6.65 33.29 -2.42
CA ILE A 155 -7.64 32.21 -2.53
C ILE A 155 -8.68 32.35 -1.41
N GLU A 156 -8.28 32.57 -0.17
CA GLU A 156 -9.19 32.74 0.96
C GLU A 156 -10.02 34.03 0.85
N ASN A 157 -9.46 35.10 0.29
CA ASN A 157 -10.21 36.31 -0.03
C ASN A 157 -11.19 36.09 -1.19
N GLU A 158 -10.78 35.42 -2.26
CA GLU A 158 -11.66 35.06 -3.38
C GLU A 158 -12.76 34.09 -2.93
N ARG A 159 -12.45 33.19 -2.00
CA ARG A 159 -13.40 32.32 -1.30
C ARG A 159 -14.35 33.13 -0.43
N SER A 160 -13.85 34.09 0.35
CA SER A 160 -14.69 35.02 1.11
C SER A 160 -15.56 35.90 0.20
N GLU A 161 -15.10 36.25 -1.00
CA GLU A 161 -15.87 37.01 -2.00
C GLU A 161 -16.90 36.11 -2.73
N ARG A 162 -16.60 34.82 -2.94
CA ARG A 162 -17.54 33.80 -3.45
C ARG A 162 -18.60 33.41 -2.42
N MET A 163 -18.27 33.47 -1.12
CA MET A 163 -19.21 33.24 -0.02
C MET A 163 -20.29 34.34 0.13
N ASP A 164 -20.20 35.45 -0.62
CA ASP A 164 -21.28 36.44 -0.74
C ASP A 164 -22.39 36.01 -1.72
N GLU A 165 -22.20 34.94 -2.51
CA GLU A 165 -23.26 34.38 -3.36
C GLU A 165 -24.15 33.37 -2.59
N PRO A 166 -25.49 33.48 -2.67
CA PRO A 166 -26.39 32.64 -1.88
C PRO A 166 -26.39 31.17 -2.37
N ILE A 167 -26.00 30.25 -1.47
CA ILE A 167 -25.87 28.79 -1.71
C ILE A 167 -27.21 28.13 -2.08
N LEU A 168 -28.33 28.66 -1.59
CA LEU A 168 -29.66 28.23 -1.99
C LEU A 168 -30.60 29.42 -1.93
N SER A 169 -31.45 29.58 -2.94
CA SER A 169 -32.50 30.60 -2.95
C SER A 169 -33.80 30.02 -3.47
N GLY A 170 -34.92 30.39 -2.86
CA GLY A 170 -36.27 29.99 -3.29
C GLY A 170 -37.18 31.20 -3.47
N TYR A 171 -37.97 31.21 -4.54
CA TYR A 171 -38.99 32.25 -4.76
C TYR A 171 -40.28 31.89 -4.02
N LEU A 172 -40.46 32.49 -2.86
CA LEU A 172 -41.56 32.24 -1.94
C LEU A 172 -42.79 33.06 -2.31
N SER A 173 -43.90 32.39 -2.59
CA SER A 173 -45.13 33.00 -3.10
C SER A 173 -46.35 32.65 -2.25
N ASN A 174 -47.34 33.54 -2.24
CA ASN A 174 -48.62 33.34 -1.53
C ASN A 174 -49.73 32.95 -2.51
N LEU A 175 -50.28 31.73 -2.38
CA LEU A 175 -51.37 31.21 -3.24
C LEU A 175 -52.68 32.01 -3.09
N GLY A 176 -52.93 32.60 -1.92
CA GLY A 176 -54.14 33.36 -1.60
C GLY A 176 -54.18 34.79 -2.13
N ALA A 177 -53.04 35.34 -2.59
CA ALA A 177 -52.88 36.77 -2.86
C ALA A 177 -53.24 37.23 -4.29
N TYR A 178 -53.59 36.32 -5.21
CA TYR A 178 -53.97 36.66 -6.60
C TYR A 178 -55.22 37.56 -6.72
N THR A 179 -55.93 37.81 -5.62
CA THR A 179 -57.12 38.66 -5.56
C THR A 179 -56.88 40.10 -5.10
N GLU A 180 -55.68 40.48 -4.59
CA GLU A 180 -55.47 41.79 -3.92
C GLU A 180 -54.37 42.72 -4.51
N GLY A 181 -53.65 42.33 -5.56
CA GLY A 181 -52.72 43.24 -6.25
C GLY A 181 -51.43 43.61 -5.48
N ARG A 182 -50.99 42.76 -4.55
CA ARG A 182 -49.68 42.81 -3.88
C ARG A 182 -48.63 42.01 -4.68
N PRO A 183 -47.32 42.22 -4.50
CA PRO A 183 -46.30 41.39 -5.16
C PRO A 183 -46.55 39.90 -4.85
N ALA A 184 -46.58 39.08 -5.90
CA ALA A 184 -47.04 37.69 -5.83
C ALA A 184 -46.07 36.74 -5.10
N GLY A 185 -44.83 37.19 -4.82
CA GLY A 185 -43.81 36.46 -4.08
C GLY A 185 -42.52 37.28 -3.92
N GLU A 186 -41.53 36.72 -3.22
CA GLU A 186 -40.22 37.32 -2.97
C GLU A 186 -39.12 36.23 -2.95
N TRP A 187 -37.93 36.54 -3.46
CA TRP A 187 -36.76 35.65 -3.35
C TRP A 187 -36.24 35.62 -1.91
N VAL A 188 -36.06 34.43 -1.37
CA VAL A 188 -35.45 34.21 -0.05
C VAL A 188 -34.22 33.36 -0.22
N THR A 189 -33.09 33.86 0.26
CA THR A 189 -31.81 33.13 0.32
C THR A 189 -31.77 32.29 1.59
N PHE A 190 -31.27 31.06 1.50
CA PHE A 190 -31.00 30.18 2.63
C PHE A 190 -29.48 29.96 2.72
N PRO A 191 -28.90 30.01 3.93
CA PRO A 191 -29.60 30.21 5.21
C PRO A 191 -30.10 31.65 5.45
N THR A 192 -31.15 31.78 6.28
CA THR A 192 -31.85 33.01 6.64
C THR A 192 -32.16 33.06 8.13
N THR A 193 -32.75 34.16 8.59
CA THR A 193 -33.12 34.36 10.00
C THR A 193 -34.64 34.41 10.15
N ALA A 194 -35.15 34.01 11.33
CA ALA A 194 -36.58 34.10 11.64
C ALA A 194 -37.13 35.54 11.53
N GLY A 195 -36.29 36.54 11.85
CA GLY A 195 -36.65 37.96 11.68
C GLY A 195 -36.85 38.33 10.22
N HIS A 196 -35.90 37.99 9.36
CA HIS A 196 -35.99 38.25 7.92
C HIS A 196 -37.15 37.48 7.28
N MET A 197 -37.33 36.20 7.64
CA MET A 197 -38.43 35.38 7.14
C MET A 197 -39.80 35.96 7.52
N LYS A 198 -39.94 36.46 8.75
CA LYS A 198 -41.16 37.15 9.19
C LYS A 198 -41.45 38.42 8.37
N GLU A 199 -40.42 39.22 8.09
CA GLU A 199 -40.58 40.42 7.24
C GLU A 199 -41.05 40.05 5.82
N VAL A 200 -40.49 38.99 5.24
CA VAL A 200 -40.92 38.46 3.94
C VAL A 200 -42.39 38.02 4.00
N PHE A 201 -42.77 37.21 5.00
CA PHE A 201 -44.16 36.76 5.18
C PHE A 201 -45.15 37.93 5.34
N ASP A 202 -44.80 38.96 6.12
CA ASP A 202 -45.62 40.16 6.28
C ASP A 202 -45.80 40.92 4.96
N ARG A 203 -44.75 41.01 4.13
CA ARG A 203 -44.78 41.69 2.81
C ARG A 203 -45.64 40.95 1.80
N ILE A 204 -45.53 39.63 1.72
CA ILE A 204 -46.30 38.78 0.78
C ILE A 204 -47.67 38.37 1.35
N GLY A 205 -47.98 38.78 2.58
CA GLY A 205 -49.32 38.69 3.17
C GLY A 205 -49.70 37.31 3.69
N ILE A 206 -48.75 36.53 4.20
CA ILE A 206 -49.02 35.24 4.86
C ILE A 206 -49.33 35.52 6.33
N ASP A 207 -50.52 35.14 6.80
CA ASP A 207 -51.03 35.57 8.12
C ASP A 207 -51.01 34.50 9.22
N PHE A 208 -50.40 33.34 8.94
CA PHE A 208 -50.26 32.16 9.80
C PHE A 208 -51.58 31.62 10.40
N LYS A 209 -52.73 32.09 9.91
CA LYS A 209 -54.04 31.53 10.28
C LYS A 209 -54.39 30.32 9.43
N ASN A 210 -53.87 30.26 8.20
CA ASN A 210 -53.94 29.10 7.31
C ASN A 210 -52.50 28.65 6.99
N TYR A 211 -52.10 27.46 7.46
CA TYR A 211 -50.74 26.91 7.29
C TYR A 211 -50.45 26.38 5.87
N GLU A 212 -51.32 26.63 4.90
CA GLU A 212 -51.21 26.17 3.50
C GLU A 212 -51.06 27.34 2.50
N GLU A 213 -50.68 28.54 2.96
CA GLU A 213 -50.66 29.75 2.10
C GLU A 213 -49.35 29.96 1.32
N TRP A 214 -48.23 29.37 1.75
CA TRP A 214 -46.94 29.53 1.07
C TRP A 214 -46.61 28.36 0.14
N HIS A 215 -45.92 28.68 -0.96
CA HIS A 215 -45.33 27.71 -1.87
C HIS A 215 -44.10 28.33 -2.55
N PHE A 216 -43.17 27.49 -3.00
CA PHE A 216 -42.03 27.91 -3.79
C PHE A 216 -42.33 27.67 -5.26
N THR A 217 -42.13 28.68 -6.11
CA THR A 217 -42.33 28.53 -7.57
C THR A 217 -41.05 28.22 -8.32
N GLU A 218 -39.90 28.60 -7.76
CA GLU A 218 -38.59 28.46 -8.39
C GLU A 218 -37.51 28.35 -7.31
N PHE A 219 -36.47 27.57 -7.59
CA PHE A 219 -35.25 27.51 -6.78
C PHE A 219 -34.02 27.82 -7.64
N GLN A 220 -33.02 28.42 -7.01
CA GLN A 220 -31.70 28.69 -7.60
C GLN A 220 -30.62 28.25 -6.60
N SER A 221 -29.59 27.59 -7.11
CA SER A 221 -28.42 27.20 -6.33
C SER A 221 -27.20 27.13 -7.25
N PRO A 222 -26.01 27.58 -6.80
CA PRO A 222 -24.75 27.31 -7.49
C PRO A 222 -24.37 25.83 -7.47
N ILE A 223 -24.96 25.00 -6.61
CA ILE A 223 -24.68 23.55 -6.54
C ILE A 223 -25.43 22.85 -7.70
N PRO A 224 -24.71 22.20 -8.63
CA PRO A 224 -25.33 21.48 -9.75
C PRO A 224 -26.35 20.45 -9.28
N GLY A 225 -27.50 20.40 -9.96
CA GLY A 225 -28.57 19.42 -9.69
C GLY A 225 -29.44 19.69 -8.46
N LEU A 226 -28.98 20.47 -7.47
CA LEU A 226 -29.72 20.69 -6.21
C LEU A 226 -31.10 21.32 -6.41
N ALA A 227 -31.18 22.43 -7.15
CA ALA A 227 -32.45 23.13 -7.37
C ALA A 227 -33.52 22.28 -8.08
N ALA A 228 -33.10 21.30 -8.89
CA ALA A 228 -34.00 20.39 -9.59
C ALA A 228 -34.62 19.30 -8.69
N LYS A 229 -34.06 19.10 -7.48
CA LYS A 229 -34.55 18.12 -6.49
C LYS A 229 -35.56 18.70 -5.50
N LEU A 230 -35.75 20.02 -5.49
CA LEU A 230 -36.63 20.73 -4.55
C LEU A 230 -38.04 20.91 -5.14
N GLY A 231 -39.08 20.63 -4.35
CA GLY A 231 -40.47 20.72 -4.76
C GLY A 231 -41.18 22.04 -4.41
N GLU A 232 -42.39 22.24 -4.91
CA GLU A 232 -43.16 23.48 -4.66
C GLU A 232 -43.62 23.65 -3.20
N HIS A 233 -43.59 22.58 -2.40
CA HIS A 233 -44.15 22.51 -1.05
C HIS A 233 -43.09 22.28 0.04
N GLU A 234 -41.82 22.60 -0.24
CA GLU A 234 -40.76 22.46 0.76
C GLU A 234 -40.99 23.39 1.96
N HIS A 235 -40.64 22.89 3.16
CA HIS A 235 -40.79 23.69 4.37
C HIS A 235 -39.62 24.67 4.52
N PRO A 236 -39.86 25.98 4.80
CA PRO A 236 -38.79 26.97 4.95
C PRO A 236 -37.76 26.61 6.03
N ASP A 237 -38.17 25.93 7.10
CA ASP A 237 -37.24 25.47 8.15
C ASP A 237 -36.30 24.36 7.65
N GLU A 238 -36.79 23.45 6.80
CA GLU A 238 -35.97 22.38 6.23
C GLU A 238 -34.99 22.92 5.19
N LEU A 239 -35.44 23.85 4.35
CA LEU A 239 -34.58 24.58 3.41
C LEU A 239 -33.51 25.40 4.15
N ASN A 240 -33.88 25.99 5.29
CA ASN A 240 -32.93 26.72 6.12
C ASN A 240 -31.90 25.80 6.79
N TYR A 241 -32.34 24.62 7.24
CA TYR A 241 -31.46 23.61 7.82
C TYR A 241 -30.48 23.05 6.77
N LEU A 242 -30.99 22.67 5.59
CA LEU A 242 -30.16 22.26 4.46
C LEU A 242 -29.17 23.36 4.06
N GLY A 243 -29.65 24.61 3.94
CA GLY A 243 -28.80 25.76 3.63
C GLY A 243 -27.68 25.96 4.66
N LYS A 244 -27.95 25.74 5.96
CA LYS A 244 -26.91 25.79 7.00
C LYS A 244 -25.91 24.65 6.91
N LEU A 245 -26.36 23.42 6.63
CA LEU A 245 -25.45 22.29 6.44
C LEU A 245 -24.50 22.53 5.27
N LEU A 246 -25.02 23.04 4.14
CA LEU A 246 -24.22 23.35 2.95
C LEU A 246 -23.29 24.56 3.14
N GLU A 247 -23.70 25.57 3.92
CA GLU A 247 -22.86 26.71 4.28
C GLU A 247 -21.64 26.29 5.13
N MET A 248 -21.78 25.23 5.93
CA MET A 248 -20.69 24.71 6.78
C MET A 248 -19.71 23.79 6.04
N GLN A 249 -19.99 23.38 4.80
CA GLN A 249 -19.16 22.45 4.03
C GLN A 249 -18.00 23.15 3.31
N PHE A 250 -16.85 22.46 3.24
CA PHE A 250 -15.73 22.87 2.39
C PHE A 250 -16.07 22.75 0.89
N ASP A 251 -15.26 23.34 0.01
CA ASP A 251 -15.51 23.30 -1.43
C ASP A 251 -15.52 21.84 -1.96
N ASP A 252 -14.56 21.02 -1.52
CA ASP A 252 -14.47 19.59 -1.87
C ASP A 252 -15.70 18.79 -1.44
N ASP A 253 -16.21 19.04 -0.22
CA ASP A 253 -17.43 18.40 0.28
C ASP A 253 -18.66 18.79 -0.54
N ARG A 254 -18.72 20.05 -1.02
CA ARG A 254 -19.82 20.54 -1.87
C ARG A 254 -19.77 19.92 -3.27
N GLU A 255 -18.59 19.77 -3.85
CA GLU A 255 -18.41 19.06 -5.13
C GLU A 255 -18.81 17.59 -5.00
N LYS A 256 -18.41 16.95 -3.90
CA LYS A 256 -18.81 15.58 -3.58
C LYS A 256 -20.32 15.44 -3.36
N PHE A 257 -20.95 16.41 -2.70
CA PHE A 257 -22.41 16.46 -2.55
C PHE A 257 -23.13 16.61 -3.90
N ALA A 258 -22.64 17.48 -4.78
CA ALA A 258 -23.18 17.63 -6.14
C ALA A 258 -23.06 16.33 -6.95
N ALA A 259 -21.91 15.67 -6.88
CA ALA A 259 -21.68 14.37 -7.51
C ALA A 259 -22.65 13.29 -6.96
N ALA A 260 -22.88 13.27 -5.64
CA ALA A 260 -23.80 12.31 -5.02
C ALA A 260 -25.27 12.54 -5.43
N ILE A 261 -25.68 13.81 -5.58
CA ILE A 261 -26.98 14.15 -6.18
C ILE A 261 -27.09 13.62 -7.61
N ALA A 262 -26.02 13.74 -8.40
CA ALA A 262 -25.99 13.25 -9.78
C ALA A 262 -25.97 11.71 -9.85
N LEU A 263 -25.45 11.01 -8.85
CA LEU A 263 -25.55 9.56 -8.68
C LEU A 263 -27.01 9.12 -8.42
N ASP A 264 -27.84 10.02 -7.90
CA ASP A 264 -29.25 9.83 -7.53
C ASP A 264 -29.46 8.86 -6.35
N ASP A 265 -28.47 8.78 -5.47
CA ASP A 265 -28.51 7.97 -4.25
C ASP A 265 -28.84 8.88 -3.06
N HIS A 266 -29.98 8.63 -2.40
CA HIS A 266 -30.52 9.48 -1.32
C HIS A 266 -30.71 10.97 -1.69
N ALA A 267 -31.23 11.25 -2.89
CA ALA A 267 -31.43 12.62 -3.39
C ALA A 267 -32.88 12.91 -3.87
N SER A 268 -33.89 12.18 -3.38
CA SER A 268 -35.27 12.27 -3.89
C SER A 268 -36.18 13.27 -3.16
N SER A 269 -35.74 13.82 -2.02
CA SER A 269 -36.49 14.81 -1.23
C SER A 269 -35.55 15.68 -0.39
N VAL A 270 -36.04 16.81 0.13
CA VAL A 270 -35.26 17.66 1.05
C VAL A 270 -34.80 16.89 2.29
N GLU A 271 -35.62 15.99 2.81
CA GLU A 271 -35.24 15.11 3.92
C GLU A 271 -34.02 14.26 3.56
N GLU A 272 -34.03 13.62 2.39
CA GLU A 272 -32.90 12.81 1.95
C GLU A 272 -31.67 13.67 1.65
N LEU A 273 -31.84 14.87 1.08
CA LEU A 273 -30.73 15.81 0.84
C LEU A 273 -30.08 16.29 2.14
N ILE A 274 -30.86 16.55 3.19
CA ILE A 274 -30.35 16.88 4.53
C ILE A 274 -29.54 15.72 5.10
N ASN A 275 -30.02 14.48 4.93
CA ASN A 275 -29.29 13.30 5.36
C ASN A 275 -28.03 13.07 4.50
N LEU A 276 -28.12 13.26 3.19
CA LEU A 276 -27.01 13.12 2.25
C LEU A 276 -25.87 14.11 2.58
N ALA A 277 -26.20 15.37 2.88
CA ALA A 277 -25.22 16.39 3.28
C ALA A 277 -24.44 16.01 4.56
N GLN A 278 -24.98 15.10 5.37
CA GLN A 278 -24.37 14.60 6.61
C GLN A 278 -23.74 13.20 6.45
N ASN A 279 -23.85 12.56 5.28
CA ASN A 279 -23.35 11.20 5.01
C ASN A 279 -22.45 11.16 3.75
N LEU A 280 -21.72 12.25 3.48
CA LEU A 280 -20.80 12.32 2.33
C LEU A 280 -19.63 11.32 2.43
N ASP A 281 -19.36 10.77 3.61
CA ASP A 281 -18.41 9.69 3.85
C ASP A 281 -18.85 8.33 3.25
N CYS A 282 -20.13 8.18 2.90
CA CYS A 282 -20.66 7.01 2.18
C CYS A 282 -20.30 6.97 0.69
N TYR A 283 -19.70 8.04 0.19
CA TYR A 283 -19.31 8.15 -1.20
C TYR A 283 -17.81 8.30 -1.31
N TRP A 284 -17.25 7.81 -2.41
CA TRP A 284 -15.89 8.12 -2.83
C TRP A 284 -15.95 8.81 -4.18
N ILE A 285 -15.10 9.82 -4.37
CA ILE A 285 -15.01 10.58 -5.62
C ILE A 285 -13.57 10.61 -6.10
N TYR A 286 -13.37 10.37 -7.40
CA TYR A 286 -12.11 10.60 -8.11
C TYR A 286 -12.31 11.80 -9.05
N PRO A 287 -11.87 13.02 -8.64
CA PRO A 287 -12.21 14.25 -9.36
C PRO A 287 -11.66 14.32 -10.79
N SER A 288 -10.48 13.75 -11.03
CA SER A 288 -9.80 13.75 -12.33
C SER A 288 -10.36 12.73 -13.34
N VAL A 289 -11.29 11.88 -12.92
CA VAL A 289 -11.78 10.75 -13.71
C VAL A 289 -13.13 11.09 -14.33
N HIS A 290 -13.20 11.32 -15.65
CA HIS A 290 -14.44 11.73 -16.32
C HIS A 290 -15.00 10.70 -17.31
N ASN A 291 -14.24 9.66 -17.62
CA ASN A 291 -14.67 8.59 -18.50
C ASN A 291 -14.04 7.23 -18.13
N GLU A 292 -14.48 6.18 -18.83
CA GLU A 292 -14.08 4.78 -18.58
C GLU A 292 -12.58 4.54 -18.83
N GLU A 293 -11.98 5.26 -19.79
CA GLU A 293 -10.55 5.19 -20.08
C GLU A 293 -9.74 5.89 -18.99
N ASP A 294 -10.14 7.10 -18.57
CA ASP A 294 -9.52 7.81 -17.44
C ASP A 294 -9.56 6.95 -16.16
N TYR A 295 -10.67 6.25 -15.90
CA TYR A 295 -10.79 5.43 -14.71
C TYR A 295 -9.87 4.22 -14.76
N GLY A 296 -9.77 3.59 -15.94
CA GLY A 296 -8.81 2.52 -16.17
C GLY A 296 -7.37 2.99 -15.94
N HIS A 297 -7.00 4.15 -16.47
CA HIS A 297 -5.67 4.74 -16.27
C HIS A 297 -5.42 5.06 -14.81
N TYR A 298 -6.36 5.69 -14.12
CA TYR A 298 -6.24 6.00 -12.71
C TYR A 298 -6.04 4.73 -11.86
N LEU A 299 -6.82 3.67 -12.12
CA LEU A 299 -6.68 2.40 -11.40
C LEU A 299 -5.31 1.75 -11.63
N VAL A 300 -4.81 1.75 -12.86
CA VAL A 300 -3.59 1.00 -13.23
C VAL A 300 -2.31 1.80 -12.98
N ASP A 301 -2.33 3.10 -13.26
CA ASP A 301 -1.15 3.95 -13.27
C ASP A 301 -0.96 4.66 -11.92
N GLU A 302 -2.05 5.11 -11.27
CA GLU A 302 -1.98 5.81 -9.96
C GLU A 302 -2.19 4.87 -8.77
N LEU A 303 -3.12 3.91 -8.88
CA LEU A 303 -3.42 2.96 -7.80
C LEU A 303 -2.68 1.63 -7.93
N GLU A 304 -1.98 1.40 -9.05
CA GLU A 304 -1.29 0.14 -9.37
C GLU A 304 -2.20 -1.10 -9.25
N GLU A 305 -3.48 -0.97 -9.64
CA GLU A 305 -4.50 -2.00 -9.59
C GLU A 305 -5.06 -2.33 -10.99
N PRO A 306 -4.55 -3.36 -11.70
CA PRO A 306 -3.49 -4.28 -11.27
C PRO A 306 -2.08 -3.72 -11.49
N GLU A 307 -1.12 -4.25 -10.72
CA GLU A 307 0.30 -3.97 -10.91
C GLU A 307 0.74 -4.51 -12.28
N LEU A 308 1.07 -3.59 -13.21
CA LEU A 308 1.52 -3.92 -14.56
C LEU A 308 2.91 -3.35 -14.84
N PRO A 309 3.82 -4.14 -15.44
CA PRO A 309 5.07 -3.63 -15.98
C PRO A 309 4.85 -2.54 -17.04
N GLU A 310 5.77 -1.59 -17.16
CA GLU A 310 5.69 -0.46 -18.11
C GLU A 310 5.52 -0.89 -19.57
N GLU A 311 6.07 -2.05 -19.96
CA GLU A 311 5.86 -2.60 -21.30
C GLU A 311 4.45 -3.15 -21.52
N ALA A 312 3.81 -3.64 -20.46
CA ALA A 312 2.45 -4.19 -20.49
C ALA A 312 1.39 -3.09 -20.50
N LYS A 313 1.63 -2.00 -19.77
CA LYS A 313 0.80 -0.79 -19.76
C LYS A 313 0.51 -0.29 -21.19
N LYS A 314 1.51 -0.32 -22.09
CA LYS A 314 1.37 0.07 -23.51
C LYS A 314 0.32 -0.71 -24.31
N TYR A 315 -0.07 -1.89 -23.85
CA TYR A 315 -1.04 -2.76 -24.52
C TYR A 315 -2.27 -3.06 -23.65
N PHE A 316 -2.36 -2.44 -22.47
CA PHE A 316 -3.48 -2.65 -21.56
C PHE A 316 -4.74 -1.96 -22.10
N MET A 317 -5.90 -2.62 -21.97
CA MET A 317 -7.18 -2.09 -22.45
C MET A 317 -7.83 -1.24 -21.35
N TYR A 318 -7.27 -0.04 -21.11
CA TYR A 318 -7.69 0.86 -20.04
C TYR A 318 -9.20 1.16 -20.06
N GLU A 319 -9.76 1.51 -21.23
CA GLU A 319 -11.20 1.77 -21.38
C GLU A 319 -12.08 0.56 -21.02
N GLU A 320 -11.70 -0.65 -21.41
CA GLU A 320 -12.46 -1.86 -21.11
C GLU A 320 -12.39 -2.21 -19.62
N TYR A 321 -11.20 -2.07 -19.02
CA TYR A 321 -10.98 -2.34 -17.61
C TYR A 321 -11.72 -1.33 -16.72
N GLY A 322 -11.61 -0.03 -17.02
CA GLY A 322 -12.33 1.00 -16.28
C GLY A 322 -13.84 0.90 -16.43
N ARG A 323 -14.34 0.45 -17.60
CA ARG A 323 -15.77 0.13 -17.77
C ARG A 323 -16.22 -1.02 -16.87
N ASP A 324 -15.48 -2.12 -16.82
CA ASP A 324 -15.81 -3.27 -15.97
C ASP A 324 -15.73 -2.91 -14.48
N ALA A 325 -14.69 -2.16 -14.08
CA ALA A 325 -14.56 -1.63 -12.73
C ALA A 325 -15.75 -0.74 -12.37
N ALA A 326 -16.13 0.19 -13.26
CA ALA A 326 -17.24 1.09 -13.01
C ALA A 326 -18.59 0.35 -12.85
N ILE A 327 -18.81 -0.73 -13.61
CA ILE A 327 -19.98 -1.60 -13.47
C ILE A 327 -19.98 -2.32 -12.12
N ASN A 328 -18.82 -2.81 -11.66
CA ASN A 328 -18.69 -3.52 -10.39
C ASN A 328 -18.90 -2.60 -9.18
N ASP A 329 -18.38 -1.39 -9.24
CA ASP A 329 -18.51 -0.39 -8.17
C ASP A 329 -19.92 0.21 -8.12
N GLY A 330 -20.67 0.13 -9.23
CA GLY A 330 -21.99 0.73 -9.34
C GLY A 330 -21.95 2.27 -9.35
N GLY A 331 -20.80 2.86 -9.70
CA GLY A 331 -20.60 4.30 -9.74
C GLY A 331 -21.06 4.96 -11.04
N ARG A 332 -20.86 6.28 -11.12
CA ARG A 332 -21.28 7.13 -12.24
C ARG A 332 -20.24 8.23 -12.50
N PHE A 333 -19.98 8.49 -13.78
CA PHE A 333 -19.22 9.67 -14.21
C PHE A 333 -20.09 10.91 -14.15
N THR A 334 -19.61 11.95 -13.48
CA THR A 334 -20.28 13.25 -13.33
C THR A 334 -19.35 14.39 -13.78
N GLU A 335 -19.87 15.62 -13.80
CA GLU A 335 -19.03 16.80 -14.08
C GLU A 335 -17.95 17.01 -13.02
N GLN A 336 -18.15 16.48 -11.81
CA GLN A 336 -17.20 16.56 -10.68
C GLN A 336 -16.23 15.36 -10.61
N GLY A 337 -16.31 14.43 -11.57
CA GLY A 337 -15.48 13.22 -11.62
C GLY A 337 -16.29 11.93 -11.43
N TYR A 338 -15.60 10.82 -11.16
CA TYR A 338 -16.22 9.51 -10.97
C TYR A 338 -16.59 9.32 -9.50
N ILE A 339 -17.87 9.06 -9.24
CA ILE A 339 -18.40 8.83 -7.89
C ILE A 339 -19.02 7.45 -7.78
N TYR A 340 -18.79 6.79 -6.64
CA TYR A 340 -19.46 5.54 -6.29
C TYR A 340 -19.76 5.47 -4.80
N ASN A 341 -20.74 4.64 -4.44
CA ASN A 341 -21.06 4.37 -3.04
C ASN A 341 -20.09 3.32 -2.49
N ASN A 342 -19.32 3.69 -1.47
CA ASN A 342 -18.29 2.82 -0.89
C ASN A 342 -18.84 1.80 0.13
N GLN A 343 -20.18 1.71 0.25
CA GLN A 343 -20.92 0.81 1.14
C GLN A 343 -20.71 1.06 2.64
N ASN A 344 -20.22 2.24 3.03
CA ASN A 344 -20.32 2.68 4.43
C ASN A 344 -21.80 2.80 4.86
N THR A 345 -22.03 2.85 6.18
CA THR A 345 -23.38 2.86 6.74
C THR A 345 -24.03 4.24 6.65
N PHE A 346 -25.01 4.38 5.75
CA PHE A 346 -25.81 5.60 5.65
C PHE A 346 -26.74 5.74 6.87
N THR A 347 -26.54 6.79 7.66
CA THR A 347 -27.30 7.06 8.89
C THR A 347 -28.34 8.14 8.66
N ARG A 348 -29.61 7.86 8.98
CA ARG A 348 -30.70 8.84 8.92
C ARG A 348 -30.71 9.71 10.18
N TRP A 349 -30.04 10.87 10.10
CA TRP A 349 -29.96 11.89 11.15
C TRP A 349 -31.23 12.74 11.27
N TYR A 350 -31.92 12.96 10.15
CA TYR A 350 -33.14 13.77 10.08
C TYR A 350 -34.33 12.93 9.62
N ASP A 351 -35.44 13.03 10.34
CA ASP A 351 -36.62 12.18 10.15
C ASP A 351 -37.72 12.80 9.28
N GLY A 352 -37.54 14.06 8.84
CA GLY A 352 -38.51 14.81 8.04
C GLY A 352 -39.54 15.60 8.86
N ARG A 353 -39.37 15.72 10.18
CA ARG A 353 -40.37 16.39 11.04
C ARG A 353 -39.78 17.38 12.04
N ASP A 354 -38.70 17.02 12.72
CA ASP A 354 -38.18 17.80 13.84
C ASP A 354 -36.89 18.54 13.47
N VAL A 355 -37.02 19.68 12.76
CA VAL A 355 -35.88 20.58 12.51
C VAL A 355 -35.37 21.16 13.85
N PRO A 356 -34.05 21.18 14.14
CA PRO A 356 -33.52 21.78 15.37
C PRO A 356 -33.91 23.25 15.55
N GLU A 357 -34.14 23.67 16.80
CA GLU A 357 -34.72 24.99 17.12
C GLU A 357 -33.86 26.15 16.59
N GLU A 358 -32.53 26.02 16.60
CA GLU A 358 -31.62 27.04 16.06
C GLU A 358 -31.77 27.30 14.55
N TYR A 359 -32.33 26.34 13.80
CA TYR A 359 -32.51 26.45 12.34
C TYR A 359 -33.94 26.79 11.93
N ARG A 360 -34.89 26.87 12.90
CA ARG A 360 -36.27 27.24 12.62
C ARG A 360 -36.39 28.74 12.33
N VAL A 361 -37.03 29.06 11.22
CA VAL A 361 -37.31 30.42 10.75
C VAL A 361 -38.81 30.72 10.68
N THR A 362 -39.66 29.70 10.82
CA THR A 362 -41.12 29.86 10.96
C THR A 362 -41.57 30.00 12.43
N PRO A 363 -42.64 30.77 12.70
CA PRO A 363 -43.22 30.86 14.05
C PRO A 363 -43.89 29.54 14.50
N ALA A 364 -43.68 29.14 15.75
CA ALA A 364 -44.27 27.92 16.32
C ALA A 364 -45.82 27.97 16.34
N PRO A 365 -46.52 26.82 16.15
CA PRO A 365 -47.98 26.76 16.26
C PRO A 365 -48.46 27.18 17.66
N PRO A 366 -49.59 27.91 17.79
CA PRO A 366 -50.16 28.23 19.10
C PRO A 366 -50.66 26.95 19.78
N GLU A 367 -50.13 26.65 20.98
CA GLU A 367 -50.67 25.61 21.84
C GLU A 367 -52.13 25.93 22.24
N PRO A 368 -53.02 24.92 22.38
CA PRO A 368 -54.37 25.16 22.88
C PRO A 368 -54.34 25.70 24.31
N GLU A 369 -54.86 26.93 24.46
CA GLU A 369 -54.92 27.70 25.70
C GLU A 369 -55.45 26.87 26.89
N ARG A 370 -54.63 26.73 27.94
CA ARG A 370 -55.14 26.49 29.29
C ARG A 370 -55.46 27.85 29.94
N PRO A 371 -56.57 27.97 30.71
CA PRO A 371 -57.05 29.27 31.14
C PRO A 371 -56.11 29.90 32.17
N ASP A 372 -55.80 31.16 31.89
CA ASP A 372 -55.04 32.14 32.66
C ASP A 372 -55.72 32.48 34.00
N PRO A 373 -54.94 32.71 35.07
CA PRO A 373 -55.31 33.73 36.04
C PRO A 373 -54.15 34.70 36.22
N GLU A 374 -54.21 35.76 35.45
CA GLU A 374 -54.15 37.14 35.92
C GLU A 374 -53.05 37.45 36.96
N LYS A 375 -52.15 38.30 36.48
CA LYS A 375 -51.51 39.42 37.17
C LYS A 375 -50.13 39.16 37.79
N VAL A 376 -49.12 40.00 37.57
CA VAL A 376 -48.79 41.10 36.63
C VAL A 376 -47.40 41.58 37.10
N GLU A 377 -46.64 42.20 36.19
CA GLU A 377 -45.40 43.01 36.39
C GLU A 377 -44.05 42.30 36.52
N MET A 378 -42.95 42.83 36.02
CA MET A 378 -42.61 43.71 34.90
C MET A 378 -41.08 43.72 34.85
N ASP A 379 -40.54 43.83 33.64
CA ASP A 379 -39.32 44.52 33.25
C ASP A 379 -37.90 44.09 33.69
N ALA A 380 -37.15 43.79 32.62
CA ALA A 380 -35.87 44.41 32.23
C ALA A 380 -34.56 43.70 32.61
N ALA A 381 -34.01 42.99 31.61
CA ALA A 381 -32.59 43.01 31.30
C ALA A 381 -32.33 44.08 30.21
N PRO A 382 -31.22 44.85 30.24
CA PRO A 382 -30.77 45.61 29.10
C PRO A 382 -29.77 44.83 28.24
N ALA A 383 -29.75 45.20 26.97
CA ALA A 383 -29.01 44.62 25.85
C ALA A 383 -27.57 45.14 25.69
N GLY A 384 -26.77 44.36 24.94
CA GLY A 384 -25.86 44.82 23.88
C GLY A 384 -24.45 45.29 24.25
N GLN A 385 -23.40 44.64 23.70
CA GLN A 385 -22.58 45.16 22.60
C GLN A 385 -21.36 44.27 22.27
N THR A 386 -20.87 44.51 21.04
CA THR A 386 -20.12 43.68 20.09
C THR A 386 -18.59 43.68 20.27
N THR A 387 -17.97 42.64 19.67
CA THR A 387 -16.60 42.56 19.06
C THR A 387 -15.34 42.74 19.90
N ALA A 388 -14.54 41.67 19.98
CA ALA A 388 -13.08 41.64 19.76
C ALA A 388 -12.56 40.18 19.81
N GLN A 389 -11.69 39.79 18.87
CA GLN A 389 -10.78 38.64 19.08
C GLN A 389 -9.99 38.84 20.38
N PRO A 390 -9.69 37.76 21.12
CA PRO A 390 -8.50 37.77 21.96
C PRO A 390 -7.60 36.57 21.68
N LYS A 391 -6.32 36.88 21.46
CA LYS A 391 -5.17 36.07 21.88
C LYS A 391 -5.48 35.33 23.18
N GLU A 392 -5.08 34.06 23.27
CA GLU A 392 -5.12 33.23 24.48
C GLU A 392 -4.93 34.06 25.76
N GLN A 393 -6.04 34.35 26.42
CA GLN A 393 -6.09 34.78 27.81
C GLN A 393 -6.59 33.57 28.60
N ALA A 394 -5.89 33.27 29.69
CA ALA A 394 -6.24 32.19 30.62
C ALA A 394 -7.75 32.20 30.91
N GLN A 395 -8.44 31.15 30.44
CA GLN A 395 -9.88 30.96 30.62
C GLN A 395 -10.25 31.05 32.11
N GLU A 396 -11.29 31.82 32.45
CA GLU A 396 -11.84 31.78 33.80
C GLU A 396 -12.31 30.35 34.13
N PRO A 397 -11.98 29.81 35.33
CA PRO A 397 -12.27 28.42 35.65
C PRO A 397 -13.77 28.16 35.64
N ARG A 398 -14.21 27.18 34.84
CA ARG A 398 -15.62 26.79 34.72
C ARG A 398 -16.14 26.26 36.06
N PRO A 399 -17.38 26.58 36.46
CA PRO A 399 -17.96 26.03 37.68
C PRO A 399 -18.18 24.52 37.54
N VAL A 400 -18.03 23.78 38.65
CA VAL A 400 -18.27 22.33 38.68
C VAL A 400 -19.75 22.03 38.38
N ILE A 401 -20.01 21.11 37.45
CA ILE A 401 -21.33 20.53 37.20
C ILE A 401 -21.51 19.36 38.18
N PRO A 402 -22.29 19.49 39.27
CA PRO A 402 -22.30 18.48 40.32
C PRO A 402 -23.17 17.27 39.94
N ILE A 403 -22.64 16.06 40.09
CA ILE A 403 -23.46 14.84 40.06
C ILE A 403 -24.27 14.77 41.36
N VAL A 404 -25.59 14.90 41.24
CA VAL A 404 -26.53 14.79 42.36
C VAL A 404 -26.91 13.33 42.56
N LEU A 405 -26.54 12.75 43.70
CA LEU A 405 -26.90 11.39 44.08
C LEU A 405 -28.17 11.41 44.92
N THR A 406 -29.13 10.58 44.56
CA THR A 406 -30.49 10.55 45.14
C THR A 406 -30.60 9.59 46.32
N SER A 407 -29.87 8.48 46.33
CA SER A 407 -29.86 7.55 47.46
C SER A 407 -28.88 7.96 48.56
N GLU A 408 -29.24 7.69 49.81
CA GLU A 408 -28.33 7.83 50.97
C GLU A 408 -27.47 6.58 51.19
N LYS A 409 -27.87 5.42 50.65
CA LYS A 409 -27.18 4.13 50.87
C LYS A 409 -25.89 4.04 50.03
N PRO A 410 -24.76 3.59 50.61
CA PRO A 410 -23.49 3.52 49.89
C PRO A 410 -23.51 2.65 48.62
N ALA A 411 -24.23 1.53 48.64
CA ALA A 411 -24.33 0.62 47.49
C ALA A 411 -25.11 1.26 46.32
N ASP A 412 -26.23 1.91 46.62
CA ASP A 412 -27.05 2.58 45.62
C ASP A 412 -26.33 3.81 45.03
N LYS A 413 -25.59 4.56 45.85
CA LYS A 413 -24.73 5.66 45.37
C LYS A 413 -23.68 5.19 44.37
N LEU A 414 -23.08 4.02 44.63
CA LEU A 414 -22.09 3.42 43.72
C LEU A 414 -22.76 2.99 42.41
N LYS A 415 -23.98 2.42 42.49
CA LYS A 415 -24.78 2.08 41.33
C LYS A 415 -25.12 3.33 40.50
N GLU A 416 -25.69 4.38 41.09
CA GLU A 416 -26.03 5.64 40.40
C GLU A 416 -24.81 6.25 39.69
N ILE A 417 -23.61 6.21 40.30
CA ILE A 417 -22.38 6.67 39.64
C ILE A 417 -21.96 5.75 38.48
N THR A 418 -22.18 4.45 38.60
CA THR A 418 -21.83 3.49 37.54
C THR A 418 -22.77 3.64 36.35
N ASP A 419 -24.08 3.83 36.60
CA ASP A 419 -25.07 4.14 35.57
C ASP A 419 -24.74 5.47 34.85
N ARG A 420 -24.30 6.49 35.61
CA ARG A 420 -23.86 7.78 35.04
C ARG A 420 -22.58 7.68 34.22
N LEU A 421 -21.67 6.77 34.59
CA LEU A 421 -20.46 6.47 33.83
C LEU A 421 -20.80 5.83 32.48
N GLU A 422 -21.72 4.87 32.45
CA GLU A 422 -22.17 4.23 31.20
C GLU A 422 -22.76 5.26 30.24
N GLN A 423 -23.65 6.13 30.74
CA GLN A 423 -24.18 7.25 29.95
C GLN A 423 -23.08 8.21 29.48
N GLY A 424 -22.12 8.53 30.35
CA GLY A 424 -21.00 9.43 30.03
C GLY A 424 -20.09 8.88 28.94
N ILE A 425 -19.95 7.56 28.82
CA ILE A 425 -19.20 6.91 27.73
C ILE A 425 -19.94 7.12 26.40
N THR A 426 -21.26 6.92 26.37
CA THR A 426 -22.07 7.16 25.15
C THR A 426 -22.00 8.63 24.71
N GLU A 427 -22.23 9.56 25.64
CA GLU A 427 -22.16 11.02 25.37
C GLU A 427 -20.76 11.48 24.92
N LEU A 428 -19.71 10.73 25.28
CA LEU A 428 -18.33 11.05 24.89
C LEU A 428 -18.12 10.95 23.38
N PHE A 429 -18.78 9.97 22.75
CA PHE A 429 -18.60 9.65 21.33
C PHE A 429 -19.57 10.38 20.41
N GLU A 430 -20.59 11.04 20.97
CA GLU A 430 -21.60 11.78 20.21
C GLU A 430 -21.23 13.27 20.01
N SER A 431 -20.07 13.74 20.51
CA SER A 431 -19.73 15.19 20.52
C SER A 431 -18.22 15.48 20.62
N GLU A 432 -17.86 16.78 20.54
CA GLU A 432 -16.52 17.34 20.85
C GLU A 432 -15.96 16.99 22.26
N ARG A 433 -16.76 16.32 23.10
CA ARG A 433 -16.36 15.89 24.44
C ARG A 433 -15.25 14.86 24.44
N TYR A 434 -15.03 14.12 23.34
CA TYR A 434 -13.90 13.20 23.22
C TYR A 434 -12.55 13.92 23.40
N LYS A 435 -12.35 15.03 22.68
CA LYS A 435 -11.14 15.87 22.78
C LYS A 435 -11.00 16.47 24.18
N GLU A 436 -12.09 16.91 24.79
CA GLU A 436 -12.10 17.40 26.19
C GLU A 436 -11.68 16.30 27.17
N TYR A 437 -12.15 15.07 26.99
CA TYR A 437 -11.76 13.93 27.81
C TYR A 437 -10.28 13.59 27.67
N LEU A 438 -9.74 13.54 26.45
CA LEU A 438 -8.31 13.30 26.25
C LEU A 438 -7.45 14.40 26.91
N ARG A 439 -7.91 15.65 26.87
CA ARG A 439 -7.25 16.78 27.57
C ARG A 439 -7.28 16.62 29.10
N VAL A 440 -8.36 16.09 29.66
CA VAL A 440 -8.42 15.77 31.10
C VAL A 440 -7.51 14.57 31.40
N MET A 441 -7.52 13.56 30.52
CA MET A 441 -6.70 12.37 30.65
C MET A 441 -5.21 12.67 30.64
N SER A 442 -4.74 13.65 29.85
CA SER A 442 -3.31 14.04 29.86
C SER A 442 -2.85 14.51 31.25
N LYS A 443 -3.73 15.17 32.02
CA LYS A 443 -3.43 15.65 33.38
C LYS A 443 -3.68 14.59 34.46
N PHE A 444 -4.69 13.74 34.27
CA PHE A 444 -5.12 12.75 35.26
C PHE A 444 -4.81 11.30 34.84
N HIS A 445 -3.79 11.08 34.01
CA HIS A 445 -3.40 9.76 33.48
C HIS A 445 -3.07 8.72 34.57
N ASN A 446 -2.78 9.15 35.80
CA ASN A 446 -2.57 8.27 36.97
C ASN A 446 -3.86 7.88 37.73
N TYR A 447 -5.02 8.41 37.33
CA TYR A 447 -6.33 7.99 37.83
C TYR A 447 -6.91 6.87 36.97
N SER A 448 -7.82 6.07 37.54
CA SER A 448 -8.55 5.07 36.77
C SER A 448 -9.38 5.73 35.66
N PHE A 449 -9.66 4.99 34.59
CA PHE A 449 -10.54 5.42 33.49
C PHE A 449 -11.83 6.08 34.03
N ASN A 450 -12.55 5.37 34.89
CA ASN A 450 -13.79 5.86 35.50
C ASN A 450 -13.61 7.19 36.25
N ASN A 451 -12.51 7.36 37.01
CA ASN A 451 -12.31 8.59 37.75
C ASN A 451 -11.90 9.74 36.82
N THR A 452 -11.14 9.47 35.76
CA THR A 452 -10.78 10.45 34.74
C THR A 452 -12.04 10.96 34.02
N LEU A 453 -12.91 10.04 33.60
CA LEU A 453 -14.19 10.38 32.98
C LEU A 453 -15.11 11.15 33.94
N LEU A 454 -15.22 10.73 35.21
CA LEU A 454 -16.01 11.45 36.22
C LEU A 454 -15.50 12.88 36.45
N ILE A 455 -14.18 13.09 36.43
CA ILE A 455 -13.60 14.43 36.52
C ILE A 455 -13.97 15.22 35.27
N ALA A 456 -13.78 14.65 34.08
CA ALA A 456 -14.11 15.31 32.80
C ALA A 456 -15.58 15.77 32.75
N MET A 457 -16.53 14.90 33.10
CA MET A 457 -17.96 15.22 33.09
C MET A 457 -18.37 16.36 34.05
N GLN A 458 -17.62 16.54 35.15
CA GLN A 458 -17.98 17.50 36.19
C GLN A 458 -17.17 18.79 36.09
N LYS A 459 -15.91 18.72 35.64
CA LYS A 459 -14.98 19.85 35.50
C LYS A 459 -13.93 19.56 34.41
N PRO A 460 -14.25 19.79 33.11
CA PRO A 460 -13.35 19.54 31.98
C PRO A 460 -12.05 20.35 31.98
N ASP A 461 -11.99 21.43 32.76
CA ASP A 461 -10.84 22.31 32.96
C ASP A 461 -10.08 22.01 34.27
N ALA A 462 -10.39 20.90 34.95
CA ALA A 462 -9.66 20.50 36.14
C ALA A 462 -8.17 20.33 35.84
N SER A 463 -7.33 20.73 36.79
CA SER A 463 -5.88 20.69 36.68
C SER A 463 -5.24 19.86 37.79
N LEU A 464 -5.79 19.92 39.00
CA LEU A 464 -5.29 19.12 40.13
C LEU A 464 -6.40 18.92 41.14
N VAL A 465 -6.71 17.66 41.48
CA VAL A 465 -7.80 17.34 42.41
C VAL A 465 -7.30 16.66 43.67
N ALA A 466 -7.81 17.08 44.82
CA ALA A 466 -7.57 16.41 46.10
C ALA A 466 -8.79 16.45 47.03
N GLY A 467 -8.82 15.54 48.00
CA GLY A 467 -9.85 15.55 49.04
C GLY A 467 -9.72 16.77 49.96
N PHE A 468 -10.84 17.21 50.56
CA PHE A 468 -10.90 18.38 51.44
C PHE A 468 -9.80 18.39 52.52
N SER A 469 -9.63 17.25 53.22
CA SER A 469 -8.60 17.11 54.25
C SER A 469 -7.19 17.11 53.69
N SER A 470 -6.98 16.57 52.48
CA SER A 470 -5.66 16.53 51.83
C SER A 470 -5.22 17.94 51.44
N TRP A 471 -6.12 18.77 50.89
CA TRP A 471 -5.83 20.19 50.62
C TRP A 471 -5.33 20.90 51.88
N LYS A 472 -6.02 20.71 53.00
CA LYS A 472 -5.67 21.34 54.27
C LYS A 472 -4.37 20.80 54.87
N ASN A 473 -4.22 19.48 54.92
CA ASN A 473 -3.16 18.82 55.70
C ASN A 473 -1.85 18.65 54.92
N ASN A 474 -1.92 18.44 53.61
CA ASN A 474 -0.76 18.10 52.79
C ASN A 474 -0.28 19.29 51.95
N PHE A 475 -1.20 20.13 51.48
CA PHE A 475 -0.90 21.24 50.57
C PHE A 475 -1.00 22.62 51.24
N GLY A 476 -1.54 22.70 52.46
CA GLY A 476 -1.70 23.98 53.17
C GLY A 476 -2.69 24.94 52.48
N ARG A 477 -3.69 24.39 51.78
CA ARG A 477 -4.77 25.13 51.10
C ARG A 477 -6.12 24.76 51.70
N ASN A 478 -7.09 25.67 51.68
CA ASN A 478 -8.45 25.42 52.13
C ASN A 478 -9.42 25.54 50.95
N VAL A 479 -10.42 24.66 50.90
CA VAL A 479 -11.50 24.79 49.91
C VAL A 479 -12.32 26.03 50.23
N MET A 480 -12.59 26.85 49.22
CA MET A 480 -13.35 28.09 49.37
C MET A 480 -14.81 27.80 49.75
N LYS A 481 -15.42 28.73 50.50
CA LYS A 481 -16.78 28.55 51.00
C LYS A 481 -17.79 28.64 49.85
N GLY A 482 -18.59 27.59 49.67
CA GLY A 482 -19.66 27.53 48.66
C GLY A 482 -19.34 26.61 47.47
N GLU A 483 -18.07 26.22 47.33
CA GLU A 483 -17.57 25.33 46.29
C GLU A 483 -18.23 23.95 46.30
N LYS A 484 -18.44 23.40 45.09
CA LYS A 484 -19.04 22.07 44.89
C LYS A 484 -17.96 21.02 44.67
N GLY A 485 -18.07 19.89 45.36
CA GLY A 485 -17.09 18.81 45.22
C GLY A 485 -17.38 17.90 44.03
N ILE A 486 -16.33 17.55 43.28
CA ILE A 486 -16.32 16.57 42.20
C ILE A 486 -16.44 15.16 42.80
N LYS A 487 -17.38 14.35 42.32
CA LYS A 487 -17.59 12.98 42.79
C LYS A 487 -16.64 12.01 42.10
N ILE A 488 -15.91 11.22 42.88
CA ILE A 488 -15.03 10.14 42.37
C ILE A 488 -15.22 8.85 43.17
N ILE A 489 -14.73 7.74 42.64
CA ILE A 489 -14.75 6.42 43.26
C ILE A 489 -13.40 6.18 43.96
N ALA A 490 -13.40 5.95 45.26
CA ALA A 490 -12.19 5.68 46.05
C ALA A 490 -12.24 4.30 46.73
N PRO A 491 -11.10 3.60 46.83
CA PRO A 491 -11.02 2.35 47.58
C PRO A 491 -11.28 2.60 49.07
N SER A 492 -12.11 1.75 49.67
CA SER A 492 -12.44 1.72 51.08
C SER A 492 -12.53 0.26 51.56
N PRO A 493 -11.43 -0.51 51.46
CA PRO A 493 -11.42 -1.93 51.81
C PRO A 493 -11.78 -2.14 53.28
N PHE A 494 -12.52 -3.22 53.57
CA PHE A 494 -12.87 -3.61 54.93
C PHE A 494 -12.35 -5.03 55.22
N THR A 495 -12.12 -5.32 56.50
CA THR A 495 -11.58 -6.62 56.92
C THR A 495 -12.71 -7.53 57.38
N VAL A 496 -12.78 -8.74 56.82
CA VAL A 496 -13.74 -9.78 57.19
C VAL A 496 -12.98 -10.96 57.76
N LYS A 497 -13.47 -11.52 58.87
CA LYS A 497 -12.97 -12.80 59.39
C LYS A 497 -13.71 -13.92 58.65
N GLN A 498 -12.98 -14.73 57.89
CA GLN A 498 -13.54 -15.86 57.16
C GLN A 498 -12.83 -17.15 57.59
N GLU A 499 -13.61 -18.18 57.89
CA GLU A 499 -13.10 -19.54 58.04
C GLU A 499 -12.69 -20.06 56.66
N VAL A 500 -11.38 -20.19 56.43
CA VAL A 500 -10.82 -20.75 55.20
C VAL A 500 -10.21 -22.12 55.49
N GLU A 501 -10.33 -23.05 54.56
CA GLU A 501 -9.69 -24.36 54.70
C GLU A 501 -8.17 -24.18 54.78
N LYS A 502 -7.58 -24.66 55.87
CA LYS A 502 -6.15 -24.62 56.13
C LYS A 502 -5.46 -25.45 55.05
N THR A 503 -4.71 -24.80 54.18
CA THR A 503 -4.01 -25.41 53.04
C THR A 503 -2.54 -25.63 53.40
N ASP A 504 -1.98 -26.77 52.98
CA ASP A 504 -0.56 -27.08 53.21
C ASP A 504 0.32 -26.21 52.28
N PRO A 505 1.26 -25.40 52.80
CA PRO A 505 2.06 -24.47 52.00
C PRO A 505 2.89 -25.11 50.89
N GLN A 506 3.20 -26.40 50.96
CA GLN A 506 4.01 -27.09 49.95
C GLN A 506 3.18 -27.77 48.86
N THR A 507 1.91 -28.07 49.13
CA THR A 507 1.09 -28.89 48.21
C THR A 507 -0.17 -28.19 47.70
N GLY A 508 -0.56 -27.06 48.31
CA GLY A 508 -1.77 -26.32 47.94
C GLY A 508 -3.08 -27.07 48.21
N LYS A 509 -3.03 -28.23 48.88
CA LYS A 509 -4.21 -29.05 49.19
C LYS A 509 -4.73 -28.77 50.60
N PRO A 510 -6.05 -28.88 50.85
CA PRO A 510 -6.62 -28.73 52.18
C PRO A 510 -6.03 -29.75 53.15
N VAL A 511 -5.56 -29.30 54.31
CA VAL A 511 -5.11 -30.14 55.41
C VAL A 511 -6.34 -30.85 55.98
N ILE A 512 -6.45 -32.15 55.70
CA ILE A 512 -7.56 -32.97 56.19
C ILE A 512 -7.26 -33.41 57.62
N GLY A 513 -8.20 -33.13 58.53
CA GLY A 513 -8.16 -33.53 59.92
C GLY A 513 -8.31 -35.05 60.09
N LYS A 514 -8.07 -35.55 61.31
CA LYS A 514 -8.13 -37.00 61.63
C LYS A 514 -9.53 -37.62 61.43
N ASP A 515 -10.53 -36.79 61.23
CA ASP A 515 -11.95 -37.05 61.00
C ASP A 515 -12.35 -37.01 59.51
N GLY A 516 -11.39 -36.82 58.59
CA GLY A 516 -11.64 -36.84 57.15
C GLY A 516 -12.26 -35.56 56.59
N LYS A 517 -12.36 -34.48 57.39
CA LYS A 517 -12.84 -33.16 56.98
C LYS A 517 -11.70 -32.14 56.88
N PRO A 518 -11.77 -31.16 55.96
CA PRO A 518 -10.81 -30.06 55.89
C PRO A 518 -10.77 -29.28 57.21
N VAL A 519 -9.57 -29.07 57.77
CA VAL A 519 -9.38 -28.22 58.95
C VAL A 519 -9.59 -26.77 58.52
N THR A 520 -10.50 -26.03 59.14
CA THR A 520 -10.68 -24.59 58.88
C THR A 520 -9.84 -23.73 59.83
N GLU A 521 -9.34 -22.60 59.33
CA GLU A 521 -8.62 -21.57 60.09
C GLU A 521 -9.30 -20.22 59.86
N GLU A 522 -9.57 -19.46 60.93
CA GLU A 522 -10.07 -18.09 60.81
C GLU A 522 -8.95 -17.19 60.26
N LYS A 523 -9.11 -16.68 59.04
CA LYS A 523 -8.21 -15.71 58.43
C LYS A 523 -8.91 -14.37 58.26
N GLU A 524 -8.25 -13.29 58.67
CA GLU A 524 -8.67 -11.94 58.34
C GLU A 524 -8.36 -11.66 56.86
N ILE A 525 -9.39 -11.59 56.03
CA ILE A 525 -9.30 -11.28 54.61
C ILE A 525 -9.71 -9.83 54.42
N LYS A 526 -8.83 -9.05 53.78
CA LYS A 526 -9.11 -7.66 53.38
C LYS A 526 -9.91 -7.70 52.08
N VAL A 527 -11.20 -7.43 52.17
CA VAL A 527 -12.12 -7.40 51.02
C VAL A 527 -12.00 -6.04 50.33
N PRO A 528 -11.67 -5.99 49.03
CA PRO A 528 -11.71 -4.76 48.25
C PRO A 528 -13.14 -4.21 48.21
N ALA A 529 -13.32 -2.95 48.57
CA ALA A 529 -14.59 -2.26 48.49
C ALA A 529 -14.35 -0.83 48.05
N TYR A 530 -15.36 -0.22 47.44
CA TYR A 530 -15.29 1.12 46.90
C TYR A 530 -16.41 1.99 47.47
N LYS A 531 -16.15 3.28 47.58
CA LYS A 531 -17.15 4.27 47.99
C LYS A 531 -17.01 5.54 47.15
N VAL A 532 -18.12 6.23 46.99
CA VAL A 532 -18.12 7.57 46.40
C VAL A 532 -17.60 8.59 47.41
N VAL A 533 -16.62 9.39 47.00
CA VAL A 533 -16.07 10.50 47.79
C VAL A 533 -16.09 11.80 46.98
N SER A 534 -15.88 12.93 47.66
CA SER A 534 -15.75 14.24 47.02
C SER A 534 -14.30 14.73 47.05
N VAL A 535 -13.83 15.17 45.90
CA VAL A 535 -12.58 15.92 45.70
C VAL A 535 -12.87 17.31 45.18
N PHE A 536 -11.88 18.18 45.24
CA PHE A 536 -11.97 19.58 44.81
C PHE A 536 -10.76 19.90 43.94
N ASP A 537 -10.99 20.65 42.87
CA ASP A 537 -9.91 21.17 42.02
C ASP A 537 -9.13 22.29 42.73
N VAL A 538 -7.87 22.49 42.37
CA VAL A 538 -7.02 23.57 42.90
C VAL A 538 -7.66 24.94 42.74
N SER A 539 -8.39 25.20 41.64
CA SER A 539 -9.10 26.45 41.38
C SER A 539 -10.19 26.74 42.42
N GLN A 540 -10.64 25.72 43.15
CA GLN A 540 -11.66 25.80 44.22
C GLN A 540 -11.03 26.01 45.60
N THR A 541 -9.72 26.24 45.67
CA THR A 541 -8.99 26.36 46.93
C THR A 541 -8.20 27.66 47.02
N GLU A 542 -8.09 28.19 48.23
CA GLU A 542 -7.25 29.33 48.58
C GLU A 542 -6.13 28.90 49.53
N GLY A 543 -4.95 29.50 49.42
CA GLY A 543 -3.84 29.21 50.32
C GLY A 543 -2.49 29.29 49.63
N ARG A 544 -1.51 28.55 50.17
CA ARG A 544 -0.13 28.56 49.70
C ARG A 544 -0.04 28.20 48.23
N GLU A 545 0.70 29.00 47.45
CA GLU A 545 1.05 28.68 46.06
C GLU A 545 1.69 27.30 45.99
N LEU A 546 1.18 26.47 45.07
CA LEU A 546 1.77 25.18 44.79
C LEU A 546 3.02 25.43 43.94
N PRO A 547 4.07 24.58 44.06
CA PRO A 547 5.10 24.52 43.02
C PRO A 547 4.42 24.31 41.67
N ASP A 548 5.00 24.84 40.59
CA ASP A 548 4.53 24.51 39.23
C ASP A 548 4.61 22.99 39.07
N ILE A 549 3.44 22.35 39.08
CA ILE A 549 3.25 20.91 38.80
C ILE A 549 2.94 20.72 37.30
N ALA A 550 2.82 21.81 36.55
CA ALA A 550 2.82 21.76 35.11
C ALA A 550 4.20 21.25 34.68
N VAL A 551 4.21 20.15 33.94
CA VAL A 551 5.38 19.77 33.14
C VAL A 551 5.79 21.02 32.39
N ASP A 552 7.06 21.40 32.50
CA ASP A 552 7.65 22.50 31.76
C ASP A 552 7.16 22.42 30.31
N GLU A 553 6.23 23.29 29.92
CA GLU A 553 5.66 23.27 28.57
C GLU A 553 6.82 23.37 27.59
N LEU A 554 6.86 22.48 26.60
CA LEU A 554 7.87 22.47 25.54
C LEU A 554 7.61 23.62 24.56
N THR A 555 7.62 24.85 25.06
CA THR A 555 7.41 26.08 24.30
C THR A 555 8.75 26.54 23.71
N GLY A 556 9.22 25.82 22.70
CA GLY A 556 10.18 26.36 21.72
C GLY A 556 11.66 26.48 22.12
N ASP A 557 12.15 25.68 23.07
CA ASP A 557 13.60 25.55 23.31
C ASP A 557 14.16 24.28 22.63
N VAL A 558 15.07 24.48 21.66
CA VAL A 558 15.71 23.42 20.86
C VAL A 558 16.52 22.44 21.72
N ASP A 559 17.08 22.90 22.84
CA ASP A 559 17.86 22.03 23.73
C ASP A 559 16.94 21.09 24.54
N ARG A 560 15.77 21.56 24.97
CA ARG A 560 14.75 20.73 25.63
C ARG A 560 14.15 19.70 24.67
N PHE A 561 14.02 20.06 23.40
CA PHE A 561 13.50 19.17 22.36
C PHE A 561 14.37 17.93 22.17
N LYS A 562 15.71 18.10 22.11
CA LYS A 562 16.65 16.98 21.94
C LYS A 562 16.65 16.03 23.14
N ASP A 563 16.67 16.58 24.35
CA ASP A 563 16.60 15.77 25.57
C ASP A 563 15.26 15.02 25.67
N PHE A 564 14.17 15.65 25.23
CA PHE A 564 12.86 15.04 25.18
C PHE A 564 12.80 13.92 24.14
N PHE A 565 13.30 14.15 22.92
CA PHE A 565 13.36 13.11 21.89
C PHE A 565 14.23 11.93 22.35
N ALA A 566 15.36 12.18 23.02
CA ALA A 566 16.19 11.12 23.60
C ALA A 566 15.48 10.34 24.73
N ALA A 567 14.63 10.99 25.52
CA ALA A 567 13.78 10.32 26.51
C ALA A 567 12.67 9.49 25.83
N LEU A 568 12.09 10.00 24.74
CA LEU A 568 11.09 9.32 23.92
C LEU A 568 11.68 8.06 23.23
N GLU A 569 12.87 8.16 22.64
CA GLU A 569 13.60 7.02 22.07
C GLU A 569 13.86 5.93 23.12
N GLN A 570 14.23 6.32 24.34
CA GLN A 570 14.42 5.38 25.44
C GLN A 570 13.12 4.72 25.92
N ALA A 571 11.99 5.45 25.83
CA ALA A 571 10.67 4.93 26.16
C ALA A 571 10.07 4.02 25.06
N SER A 572 10.60 4.10 23.84
CA SER A 572 10.16 3.28 22.71
C SER A 572 10.47 1.79 22.93
N PRO A 573 9.53 0.87 22.62
CA PRO A 573 9.80 -0.57 22.71
C PRO A 573 10.72 -1.07 21.59
N VAL A 574 10.90 -0.29 20.53
CA VAL A 574 11.65 -0.64 19.31
C VAL A 574 12.58 0.50 18.89
N PRO A 575 13.67 0.24 18.14
CA PRO A 575 14.53 1.29 17.63
C PRO A 575 13.75 2.28 16.75
N VAL A 576 14.01 3.57 16.96
CA VAL A 576 13.52 4.67 16.12
C VAL A 576 14.66 5.09 15.20
N GLY A 577 14.38 5.29 13.92
CA GLY A 577 15.34 5.75 12.92
C GLY A 577 14.73 6.75 11.96
N PHE A 578 15.61 7.54 11.34
CA PHE A 578 15.26 8.49 10.28
C PHE A 578 15.66 7.90 8.93
N GLU A 579 14.78 8.03 7.95
CA GLU A 579 15.02 7.68 6.55
C GLU A 579 14.14 8.56 5.66
N LYS A 580 14.55 8.78 4.41
CA LYS A 580 13.70 9.45 3.44
C LYS A 580 12.53 8.54 3.06
N ILE A 581 11.30 8.98 3.34
CA ILE A 581 10.08 8.22 3.01
C ILE A 581 9.47 8.81 1.74
N GLU A 582 9.29 7.98 0.71
CA GLU A 582 8.64 8.40 -0.53
C GLU A 582 7.10 8.29 -0.37
N GLY A 583 6.37 9.33 -0.77
CA GLY A 583 4.90 9.43 -0.65
C GLY A 583 4.43 10.38 0.47
N GLY A 584 3.13 10.42 0.72
CA GLY A 584 2.50 11.34 1.69
C GLY A 584 2.60 10.94 3.17
N ALA A 585 3.35 9.88 3.51
CA ALA A 585 3.46 9.36 4.87
C ALA A 585 4.66 9.97 5.61
N HIS A 586 4.44 10.43 6.85
CA HIS A 586 5.47 11.06 7.68
C HIS A 586 6.29 10.07 8.53
N GLY A 587 5.83 8.82 8.67
CA GLY A 587 6.48 7.77 9.45
C GLY A 587 5.67 6.49 9.44
N TYR A 588 6.29 5.38 9.84
CA TYR A 588 5.63 4.08 9.95
C TYR A 588 6.34 3.12 10.91
N TYR A 589 5.57 2.22 11.52
CA TYR A 589 6.08 1.07 12.28
C TYR A 589 6.26 -0.18 11.39
N HIS A 590 7.49 -0.66 11.27
CA HIS A 590 7.83 -1.86 10.48
C HIS A 590 7.65 -3.15 11.30
N LEU A 591 6.62 -3.94 10.98
CA LEU A 591 6.23 -5.14 11.74
C LEU A 591 7.29 -6.27 11.74
N GLU A 592 7.98 -6.51 10.62
CA GLU A 592 8.97 -7.59 10.52
C GLU A 592 10.30 -7.24 11.18
N GLU A 593 10.84 -6.06 10.88
CA GLU A 593 12.11 -5.57 11.40
C GLU A 593 12.03 -5.06 12.84
N LYS A 594 10.81 -4.84 13.36
CA LYS A 594 10.54 -4.29 14.70
C LYS A 594 11.30 -2.98 14.91
N ARG A 595 11.06 -2.00 14.03
CA ARG A 595 11.62 -0.64 14.10
C ARG A 595 10.59 0.40 13.67
N ILE A 596 10.81 1.64 14.07
CA ILE A 596 10.04 2.80 13.63
C ILE A 596 10.90 3.61 12.66
N ALA A 597 10.31 3.98 11.53
CA ALA A 597 10.89 4.88 10.53
C ALA A 597 10.17 6.23 10.60
N ILE A 598 10.92 7.32 10.56
CA ILE A 598 10.42 8.69 10.56
C ILE A 598 11.06 9.42 9.38
N ASP A 599 10.25 10.21 8.66
CA ASP A 599 10.74 10.96 7.51
C ASP A 599 11.79 12.01 7.88
N GLU A 600 12.76 12.22 6.99
CA GLU A 600 13.86 13.16 7.19
C GLU A 600 13.44 14.61 6.85
N GLY A 601 13.88 15.58 7.65
CA GLY A 601 13.68 17.00 7.36
C GLY A 601 12.35 17.61 7.83
N MET A 602 11.54 16.85 8.57
CA MET A 602 10.35 17.37 9.23
C MET A 602 10.68 18.35 10.36
N SER A 603 9.70 19.20 10.72
CA SER A 603 9.83 20.06 11.89
C SER A 603 9.94 19.23 13.18
N ASP A 604 10.58 19.79 14.20
CA ASP A 604 10.71 19.22 15.53
C ASP A 604 9.33 18.75 16.09
N LEU A 605 8.33 19.63 16.06
CA LEU A 605 6.98 19.31 16.55
C LEU A 605 6.34 18.15 15.78
N GLN A 606 6.43 18.17 14.45
CA GLN A 606 5.89 17.11 13.60
C GLN A 606 6.60 15.79 13.85
N THR A 607 7.93 15.83 14.01
CA THR A 607 8.77 14.66 14.32
C THR A 607 8.34 14.00 15.63
N LEU A 608 8.07 14.78 16.69
CA LEU A 608 7.57 14.22 17.95
C LEU A 608 6.17 13.64 17.81
N LYS A 609 5.26 14.35 17.16
CA LYS A 609 3.90 13.89 16.91
C LYS A 609 3.92 12.53 16.20
N THR A 610 4.67 12.42 15.11
CA THR A 610 4.81 11.19 14.34
C THR A 610 5.49 10.09 15.17
N ALA A 611 6.60 10.39 15.85
CA ALA A 611 7.30 9.41 16.67
C ALA A 611 6.39 8.81 17.76
N ILE A 612 5.63 9.65 18.47
CA ILE A 612 4.71 9.20 19.53
C ILE A 612 3.59 8.34 18.95
N HIS A 613 3.05 8.71 17.78
CA HIS A 613 2.03 7.93 17.07
C HIS A 613 2.54 6.54 16.69
N GLU A 614 3.73 6.46 16.08
CA GLU A 614 4.32 5.17 15.69
C GLU A 614 4.74 4.31 16.90
N ILE A 615 5.20 4.94 18.00
CA ILE A 615 5.46 4.23 19.26
C ILE A 615 4.16 3.67 19.84
N ALA A 616 3.04 4.40 19.73
CA ALA A 616 1.74 3.91 20.15
C ALA A 616 1.33 2.68 19.32
N HIS A 617 1.52 2.71 18.00
CA HIS A 617 1.33 1.53 17.13
C HIS A 617 2.21 0.35 17.55
N ALA A 618 3.50 0.58 17.81
CA ALA A 618 4.42 -0.47 18.25
C ALA A 618 4.06 -1.06 19.63
N LYS A 619 3.50 -0.27 20.56
CA LYS A 619 3.06 -0.76 21.88
C LYS A 619 1.73 -1.51 21.83
N LEU A 620 0.77 -1.01 21.05
CA LEU A 620 -0.60 -1.52 21.05
C LEU A 620 -0.85 -2.63 20.03
N HIS A 621 -0.25 -2.49 18.85
CA HIS A 621 -0.66 -3.20 17.64
C HIS A 621 0.43 -4.09 17.06
N ASP A 622 1.45 -4.39 17.87
CA ASP A 622 2.50 -5.32 17.51
C ASP A 622 1.98 -6.76 17.36
N ILE A 623 2.53 -7.48 16.39
CA ILE A 623 2.22 -8.89 16.14
C ILE A 623 3.47 -9.72 16.30
N ASP A 624 3.41 -10.72 17.19
CA ASP A 624 4.43 -11.77 17.21
C ASP A 624 4.22 -12.72 16.04
N LEU A 625 4.96 -12.47 14.95
CA LEU A 625 4.95 -13.28 13.74
C LEU A 625 5.44 -14.73 13.99
N ASN A 626 6.04 -15.03 15.15
CA ASN A 626 6.52 -16.35 15.53
C ASN A 626 5.54 -17.12 16.43
N ALA A 627 4.48 -16.48 16.94
CA ALA A 627 3.50 -17.14 17.78
C ALA A 627 2.63 -18.13 16.95
N PRO A 628 2.27 -19.31 17.49
CA PRO A 628 1.31 -20.22 16.87
C PRO A 628 -0.01 -19.51 16.53
N LYS A 629 -0.67 -19.88 15.42
CA LYS A 629 -1.92 -19.24 14.98
C LYS A 629 -3.03 -19.29 16.03
N GLU A 630 -3.01 -20.31 16.88
CA GLU A 630 -3.96 -20.48 17.99
C GLU A 630 -3.67 -19.57 19.19
N GLU A 631 -2.46 -19.02 19.29
CA GLU A 631 -2.01 -18.09 20.35
C GLU A 631 -2.03 -16.61 19.90
N GLN A 632 -2.14 -16.36 18.59
CA GLN A 632 -2.31 -15.02 18.04
C GLN A 632 -3.71 -14.48 18.40
N LYS A 633 -3.75 -13.36 19.13
CA LYS A 633 -5.00 -12.67 19.44
C LYS A 633 -5.65 -12.15 18.14
N PRO A 634 -6.99 -12.14 18.05
CA PRO A 634 -7.69 -11.49 16.95
C PRO A 634 -7.26 -10.02 16.86
N ARG A 635 -6.87 -9.58 15.67
CA ARG A 635 -6.46 -8.20 15.43
C ARG A 635 -7.70 -7.31 15.42
N VAL A 636 -7.65 -6.20 16.16
CA VAL A 636 -8.67 -5.15 16.07
C VAL A 636 -8.62 -4.46 14.70
N ASP A 637 -9.75 -3.96 14.23
CA ASP A 637 -9.89 -3.34 12.91
C ASP A 637 -8.97 -2.10 12.75
N ARG A 638 -8.61 -1.77 11.51
CA ARG A 638 -7.67 -0.66 11.21
C ARG A 638 -8.12 0.67 11.82
N ARG A 639 -9.42 1.01 11.76
CA ARG A 639 -9.94 2.28 12.29
C ARG A 639 -9.75 2.35 13.81
N THR A 640 -10.04 1.28 14.54
CA THR A 640 -9.74 1.19 15.98
C THR A 640 -8.27 1.36 16.28
N ARG A 641 -7.38 0.79 15.47
CA ARG A 641 -5.94 0.94 15.69
C ARG A 641 -5.48 2.39 15.56
N GLU A 642 -5.92 3.08 14.50
CA GLU A 642 -5.58 4.50 14.30
C GLU A 642 -6.19 5.38 15.39
N VAL A 643 -7.47 5.19 15.76
CA VAL A 643 -8.10 5.96 16.83
C VAL A 643 -7.36 5.78 18.15
N GLU A 644 -6.97 4.55 18.50
CA GLU A 644 -6.22 4.29 19.73
C GLU A 644 -4.82 4.93 19.68
N ALA A 645 -4.08 4.78 18.58
CA ALA A 645 -2.75 5.35 18.42
C ALA A 645 -2.78 6.89 18.43
N GLU A 646 -3.68 7.50 17.68
CA GLU A 646 -3.82 8.95 17.58
C GLU A 646 -4.29 9.56 18.91
N SER A 647 -5.19 8.88 19.63
CA SER A 647 -5.64 9.33 20.96
C SER A 647 -4.53 9.25 22.01
N VAL A 648 -3.68 8.22 21.95
CA VAL A 648 -2.48 8.14 22.78
C VAL A 648 -1.53 9.28 22.43
N ALA A 649 -1.26 9.50 21.14
CA ALA A 649 -0.36 10.55 20.69
C ALA A 649 -0.83 11.94 21.13
N TYR A 650 -2.09 12.27 20.89
CA TYR A 650 -2.71 13.52 21.35
C TYR A 650 -2.56 13.70 22.86
N THR A 651 -2.86 12.66 23.64
CA THR A 651 -2.82 12.74 25.11
C THR A 651 -1.41 13.00 25.63
N VAL A 652 -0.41 12.32 25.05
CA VAL A 652 1.00 12.49 25.40
C VAL A 652 1.48 13.87 24.98
N CYS A 653 1.22 14.31 23.74
CA CYS A 653 1.57 15.65 23.27
C CYS A 653 0.96 16.76 24.15
N GLN A 654 -0.33 16.64 24.45
CA GLN A 654 -1.06 17.58 25.31
C GLN A 654 -0.53 17.61 26.75
N HIS A 655 0.05 16.52 27.25
CA HIS A 655 0.67 16.46 28.58
C HIS A 655 1.91 17.36 28.67
N TYR A 656 2.71 17.40 27.60
CA TYR A 656 3.94 18.19 27.50
C TYR A 656 3.72 19.62 26.95
N GLY A 657 2.46 20.01 26.71
CA GLY A 657 2.11 21.33 26.19
C GLY A 657 2.52 21.53 24.73
N LEU A 658 2.67 20.46 23.95
CA LEU A 658 2.90 20.54 22.51
C LEU A 658 1.60 20.97 21.83
N ASP A 659 1.70 21.83 20.80
CA ASP A 659 0.52 22.28 20.07
C ASP A 659 -0.13 21.11 19.34
N THR A 660 -1.40 20.88 19.66
CA THR A 660 -2.24 19.83 19.08
C THR A 660 -3.48 20.41 18.39
N SER A 661 -3.46 21.70 18.03
CA SER A 661 -4.56 22.38 17.33
C SER A 661 -5.02 21.61 16.09
N ASP A 662 -4.08 21.03 15.36
CA ASP A 662 -4.30 20.36 14.08
C ASP A 662 -4.89 18.94 14.22
N TYR A 663 -4.98 18.40 15.44
CA TYR A 663 -5.67 17.13 15.68
C TYR A 663 -7.19 17.34 15.65
N SER A 664 -7.85 16.69 14.69
CA SER A 664 -9.30 16.64 14.55
C SER A 664 -9.80 15.21 14.79
N PHE A 665 -10.65 15.04 15.80
CA PHE A 665 -11.28 13.76 16.14
C PHE A 665 -12.70 13.64 15.54
N GLY A 666 -13.05 14.42 14.51
CA GLY A 666 -14.40 14.41 13.92
C GLY A 666 -14.86 13.02 13.44
N TYR A 667 -13.91 12.14 13.08
CA TYR A 667 -14.18 10.76 12.69
C TYR A 667 -14.48 9.82 13.87
N VAL A 668 -14.23 10.22 15.13
CA VAL A 668 -14.40 9.35 16.31
C VAL A 668 -15.86 9.02 16.58
N ALA A 669 -16.78 9.94 16.26
CA ALA A 669 -18.22 9.66 16.31
C ALA A 669 -18.61 8.55 15.31
N GLY A 670 -18.10 8.63 14.07
CA GLY A 670 -18.27 7.58 13.06
C GLY A 670 -17.58 6.26 13.43
N TRP A 671 -16.41 6.30 14.07
CA TRP A 671 -15.71 5.11 14.59
C TRP A 671 -16.51 4.38 15.67
N SER A 672 -17.25 5.12 16.50
CA SER A 672 -18.07 4.54 17.56
C SER A 672 -19.36 3.88 17.07
N GLY A 673 -19.79 4.22 15.85
CA GLY A 673 -21.00 3.69 15.21
C GLY A 673 -20.98 2.17 15.08
N GLY A 674 -21.98 1.51 15.66
CA GLY A 674 -22.14 0.06 15.59
C GLY A 674 -21.28 -0.76 16.57
N LYS A 675 -20.44 -0.13 17.40
CA LYS A 675 -19.65 -0.82 18.44
C LYS A 675 -20.43 -0.98 19.73
N GLU A 676 -20.20 -2.10 20.43
CA GLU A 676 -20.80 -2.30 21.76
C GLU A 676 -20.12 -1.41 22.81
N LEU A 677 -20.87 -0.98 23.84
CA LEU A 677 -20.34 -0.16 24.93
C LEU A 677 -19.11 -0.79 25.62
N ALA A 678 -19.05 -2.12 25.68
CA ALA A 678 -17.92 -2.85 26.24
C ALA A 678 -16.64 -2.69 25.40
N GLU A 679 -16.76 -2.64 24.07
CA GLU A 679 -15.63 -2.45 23.15
C GLU A 679 -15.11 -1.02 23.19
N LEU A 680 -16.01 -0.03 23.19
CA LEU A 680 -15.66 1.38 23.33
C LEU A 680 -14.94 1.65 24.65
N ARG A 681 -15.48 1.10 25.74
CA ARG A 681 -14.84 1.16 27.05
C ARG A 681 -13.48 0.48 27.07
N GLY A 682 -13.36 -0.70 26.44
CA GLY A 682 -12.10 -1.41 26.33
C GLY A 682 -11.03 -0.57 25.64
N SER A 683 -11.40 0.08 24.54
CA SER A 683 -10.50 0.96 23.77
C SER A 683 -10.06 2.17 24.60
N LEU A 684 -10.97 2.82 25.32
CA LEU A 684 -10.65 3.94 26.22
C LEU A 684 -9.73 3.54 27.38
N GLU A 685 -9.93 2.34 27.94
CA GLU A 685 -9.03 1.80 28.97
C GLU A 685 -7.64 1.51 28.40
N THR A 686 -7.55 0.96 27.19
CA THR A 686 -6.30 0.74 26.44
C THR A 686 -5.55 2.06 26.20
N ILE A 687 -6.24 3.08 25.68
CA ILE A 687 -5.67 4.41 25.43
C ILE A 687 -5.12 5.00 26.74
N ARG A 688 -5.94 5.02 27.80
CA ARG A 688 -5.54 5.57 29.10
C ARG A 688 -4.34 4.85 29.69
N ASN A 689 -4.31 3.52 29.63
CA ASN A 689 -3.21 2.73 30.16
C ASN A 689 -1.91 3.00 29.41
N THR A 690 -1.98 3.03 28.08
CA THR A 690 -0.80 3.20 27.21
C THR A 690 -0.25 4.61 27.29
N ALA A 691 -1.12 5.64 27.25
CA ALA A 691 -0.71 7.02 27.46
C ALA A 691 -0.07 7.22 28.84
N ALA A 692 -0.65 6.64 29.90
CA ALA A 692 -0.07 6.72 31.24
C ALA A 692 1.29 6.01 31.33
N GLU A 693 1.44 4.83 30.72
CA GLU A 693 2.73 4.13 30.68
C GLU A 693 3.79 4.96 29.95
N MET A 694 3.43 5.52 28.79
CA MET A 694 4.33 6.30 27.96
C MET A 694 4.75 7.60 28.65
N ILE A 695 3.81 8.36 29.21
CA ILE A 695 4.09 9.59 29.98
C ILE A 695 5.02 9.28 31.16
N ASN A 696 4.71 8.27 31.97
CA ASN A 696 5.54 7.92 33.12
C ASN A 696 6.95 7.44 32.70
N ALA A 697 7.08 6.75 31.57
CA ALA A 697 8.38 6.32 31.04
C ALA A 697 9.20 7.52 30.56
N ILE A 698 8.61 8.40 29.75
CA ILE A 698 9.26 9.61 29.24
C ILE A 698 9.67 10.51 30.41
N ASP A 699 8.79 10.78 31.37
CA ASP A 699 9.10 11.58 32.57
C ASP A 699 10.28 11.00 33.36
N GLY A 700 10.32 9.68 33.51
CA GLY A 700 11.40 8.96 34.18
C GLY A 700 12.75 9.19 33.49
N HIS A 701 12.81 8.94 32.17
CA HIS A 701 14.03 9.12 31.37
C HIS A 701 14.45 10.58 31.29
N PHE A 702 13.50 11.50 31.10
CA PHE A 702 13.77 12.93 31.01
C PHE A 702 14.35 13.48 32.33
N ALA A 703 13.82 13.07 33.48
CA ALA A 703 14.37 13.45 34.79
C ALA A 703 15.78 12.88 35.04
N GLU A 704 16.12 11.72 34.47
CA GLU A 704 17.47 11.16 34.53
C GLU A 704 18.47 11.94 33.68
N LEU A 705 18.07 12.32 32.46
CA LEU A 705 18.88 13.14 31.55
C LEU A 705 19.18 14.52 32.15
N GLN A 706 18.18 15.18 32.74
CA GLN A 706 18.37 16.47 33.41
C GLN A 706 19.36 16.38 34.58
N LYS A 707 19.24 15.34 35.43
CA LYS A 707 20.18 15.12 36.55
C LYS A 707 21.60 14.83 36.08
N ALA A 708 21.77 14.18 34.93
CA ALA A 708 23.08 13.94 34.35
C ALA A 708 23.74 15.25 33.89
N GLN A 709 22.98 16.10 33.18
CA GLN A 709 23.46 17.41 32.73
C GLN A 709 23.78 18.37 33.90
N GLU A 710 22.95 18.39 34.95
CA GLU A 710 23.22 19.20 36.15
C GLU A 710 24.52 18.79 36.85
N LYS A 711 24.82 17.48 36.90
CA LYS A 711 26.09 16.98 37.44
C LYS A 711 27.30 17.35 36.59
N GLU A 712 27.12 17.42 35.28
CA GLU A 712 28.16 17.80 34.32
C GLU A 712 28.42 19.32 34.37
N LYS A 713 27.36 20.14 34.47
CA LYS A 713 27.42 21.60 34.65
C LYS A 713 27.92 22.03 36.03
N ALA A 714 27.74 21.21 37.08
CA ALA A 714 28.19 21.51 38.44
C ALA A 714 29.69 21.24 38.70
N GLN A 715 30.44 20.73 37.71
CA GLN A 715 31.90 20.66 37.80
C GLN A 715 32.51 22.04 37.44
N PRO A 716 33.35 22.64 38.32
CA PRO A 716 33.87 23.98 38.06
C PRO A 716 34.86 23.98 36.89
N GLN A 717 34.54 24.78 35.87
CA GLN A 717 35.47 25.15 34.79
C GLN A 717 36.61 25.99 35.37
N HIS A 718 37.81 25.41 35.43
CA HIS A 718 39.04 26.16 35.64
C HIS A 718 39.56 26.64 34.28
N GLU A 719 39.40 27.93 33.99
CA GLU A 719 40.18 28.58 32.94
C GLU A 719 41.64 28.79 33.40
N GLY A 720 42.58 28.45 32.52
CA GLY A 720 43.89 29.09 32.47
C GLY A 720 45.09 28.22 32.83
N SER A 721 45.47 27.30 31.94
CA SER A 721 46.88 27.10 31.54
C SER A 721 46.98 26.07 30.43
N THR A 722 47.55 26.45 29.30
CA THR A 722 48.00 25.56 28.23
C THR A 722 48.88 24.44 28.80
N PRO A 723 48.65 23.16 28.46
CA PRO A 723 49.69 22.16 28.55
C PRO A 723 50.03 21.61 27.16
N GLU A 724 51.31 21.72 26.83
CA GLU A 724 51.99 20.88 25.84
C GLU A 724 51.63 19.40 26.02
N GLN A 725 51.58 18.69 24.89
CA GLN A 725 51.48 17.24 24.82
C GLN A 725 52.47 16.55 25.78
N PRO A 726 51.97 15.61 26.61
CA PRO A 726 52.77 14.50 27.08
C PRO A 726 52.31 13.22 26.37
N GLU A 727 53.31 12.46 25.91
CA GLU A 727 53.23 11.17 25.24
C GLU A 727 52.17 10.22 25.84
N ALA A 728 51.41 9.60 24.94
CA ALA A 728 50.44 8.57 25.23
C ALA A 728 51.09 7.38 25.97
N ALA A 729 50.89 7.32 27.28
CA ALA A 729 51.04 6.09 28.04
C ALA A 729 49.81 5.21 27.77
N ALA A 730 50.07 4.11 27.06
CA ALA A 730 49.12 3.07 26.74
C ALA A 730 48.33 2.58 27.98
N GLN A 731 47.02 2.71 27.91
CA GLN A 731 46.12 1.78 28.59
C GLN A 731 45.77 0.70 27.56
N GLU A 732 46.17 -0.54 27.85
CA GLU A 732 45.78 -1.72 27.07
C GLU A 732 44.25 -1.81 27.02
N LYS A 733 43.65 -1.38 25.91
CA LYS A 733 42.35 -1.87 25.48
C LYS A 733 42.55 -3.32 25.08
N ALA A 734 41.88 -4.24 25.79
CA ALA A 734 41.74 -5.60 25.32
C ALA A 734 41.09 -5.57 23.92
N ALA A 735 41.77 -6.16 22.93
CA ALA A 735 41.27 -6.25 21.57
C ALA A 735 39.92 -6.97 21.56
N PHE A 736 38.93 -6.39 20.89
CA PHE A 736 37.64 -7.03 20.64
C PHE A 736 37.86 -8.30 19.80
N ALA A 737 37.50 -9.45 20.35
CA ALA A 737 37.51 -10.71 19.62
C ALA A 737 36.09 -11.01 19.13
N PRO A 738 35.83 -11.07 17.81
CA PRO A 738 34.51 -11.42 17.30
C PRO A 738 34.17 -12.86 17.70
N GLU A 739 33.11 -13.02 18.48
CA GLU A 739 32.53 -14.31 18.82
C GLU A 739 31.44 -14.67 17.79
N THR A 740 31.47 -15.92 17.31
CA THR A 740 30.44 -16.48 16.43
C THR A 740 29.32 -17.11 17.26
N ILE A 741 28.09 -16.68 17.04
CA ILE A 741 26.88 -17.16 17.70
C ILE A 741 26.01 -17.89 16.68
N TYR A 742 25.49 -19.07 17.01
CA TYR A 742 24.63 -19.84 16.11
C TYR A 742 23.16 -19.72 16.50
N ARG A 743 22.26 -19.59 15.52
CA ARG A 743 20.81 -19.55 15.75
C ARG A 743 20.06 -20.45 14.77
N VAL A 744 18.99 -21.06 15.26
CA VAL A 744 18.01 -21.78 14.43
C VAL A 744 16.84 -20.85 14.16
N ARG A 745 16.45 -20.71 12.89
CA ARG A 745 15.28 -19.93 12.47
C ARG A 745 14.44 -20.75 11.49
N ARG A 746 13.19 -20.36 11.30
CA ARG A 746 12.36 -20.94 10.24
C ARG A 746 12.97 -20.58 8.89
N ASN A 747 13.02 -21.54 7.97
CA ASN A 747 13.55 -21.33 6.65
C ASN A 747 12.48 -20.61 5.81
N PRO A 748 12.66 -19.32 5.45
CA PRO A 748 11.65 -18.59 4.67
C PRO A 748 11.58 -19.08 3.22
N TYR A 749 12.54 -19.92 2.82
CA TYR A 749 12.68 -20.44 1.47
C TYR A 749 12.19 -21.90 1.31
N SER A 750 11.52 -22.50 2.32
CA SER A 750 10.93 -23.84 2.20
C SER A 750 9.84 -24.14 3.23
N ASP A 751 8.67 -24.58 2.77
CA ASP A 751 7.53 -25.00 3.61
C ASP A 751 7.46 -26.52 3.87
N ARG A 752 8.40 -27.30 3.33
CA ARG A 752 8.48 -28.75 3.56
C ARG A 752 8.98 -29.04 4.98
N GLU A 753 8.32 -29.93 5.73
CA GLU A 753 8.71 -30.29 7.11
C GLU A 753 10.19 -30.66 7.23
N GLU A 754 10.72 -31.34 6.22
CA GLU A 754 12.11 -31.81 6.14
C GLU A 754 13.15 -30.69 6.00
N ASN A 755 12.76 -29.46 5.64
CA ASN A 755 13.64 -28.29 5.44
C ASN A 755 13.08 -26.99 6.06
N ALA A 756 12.11 -27.11 6.95
CA ALA A 756 11.34 -25.99 7.50
C ALA A 756 12.17 -25.04 8.38
N TYR A 757 13.37 -25.43 8.80
CA TYR A 757 14.25 -24.62 9.64
C TYR A 757 15.69 -24.60 9.10
N LEU A 758 16.39 -23.50 9.35
CA LEU A 758 17.80 -23.33 9.04
C LEU A 758 18.61 -23.01 10.29
N LEU A 759 19.84 -23.51 10.34
CA LEU A 759 20.85 -23.23 11.36
C LEU A 759 21.90 -22.30 10.74
N GLN A 760 22.10 -21.11 11.32
CA GLN A 760 22.92 -20.05 10.74
C GLN A 760 23.87 -19.43 11.77
N ALA A 761 25.07 -19.07 11.33
CA ALA A 761 26.08 -18.39 12.13
C ALA A 761 25.91 -16.86 12.09
N TYR A 762 26.28 -16.18 13.18
CA TYR A 762 26.23 -14.73 13.35
C TYR A 762 27.54 -14.26 13.98
N VAL A 763 28.14 -13.19 13.48
CA VAL A 763 29.43 -12.68 13.98
C VAL A 763 29.21 -11.40 14.77
N THR A 764 29.65 -11.36 16.02
CA THR A 764 29.56 -10.17 16.86
C THR A 764 30.52 -9.07 16.38
N GLN A 765 30.04 -7.82 16.41
CA GLN A 765 30.77 -6.62 15.98
C GLN A 765 31.13 -5.74 17.18
N GLU A 766 32.10 -4.83 17.00
CA GLU A 766 32.64 -3.96 18.07
C GLU A 766 31.57 -3.09 18.76
N ASN A 767 30.43 -2.83 18.11
CA ASN A 767 29.30 -2.08 18.64
C ASN A 767 28.29 -2.95 19.43
N GLY A 768 28.58 -4.23 19.66
CA GLY A 768 27.69 -5.18 20.35
C GLY A 768 26.57 -5.78 19.49
N ARG A 769 26.47 -5.41 18.19
CA ARG A 769 25.50 -5.99 17.24
C ARG A 769 26.07 -7.27 16.60
N ALA A 770 25.20 -8.19 16.20
CA ALA A 770 25.58 -9.43 15.52
C ALA A 770 25.20 -9.37 14.05
N LYS A 771 26.18 -9.46 13.14
CA LYS A 771 25.96 -9.48 11.70
C LYS A 771 25.59 -10.89 11.24
N MET A 772 24.58 -11.00 10.38
CA MET A 772 24.14 -12.27 9.81
C MET A 772 25.27 -12.90 8.99
N GLY A 773 25.57 -14.17 9.29
CA GLY A 773 26.59 -14.98 8.64
C GLY A 773 25.98 -16.16 7.88
N GLU A 774 26.81 -17.19 7.65
CA GLU A 774 26.50 -18.27 6.72
C GLU A 774 25.50 -19.30 7.27
N VAL A 775 24.66 -19.87 6.39
CA VAL A 775 23.74 -20.97 6.72
C VAL A 775 24.51 -22.28 6.71
N LEU A 776 24.48 -23.00 7.83
CA LEU A 776 25.26 -24.22 8.07
C LEU A 776 24.46 -25.51 7.77
N PHE A 777 23.14 -25.50 7.95
CA PHE A 777 22.27 -26.66 7.76
C PHE A 777 20.82 -26.20 7.51
N ARG A 778 20.07 -26.92 6.67
CA ARG A 778 18.61 -26.77 6.53
C ARG A 778 17.95 -28.11 6.80
N GLY A 779 16.88 -28.14 7.58
CA GLY A 779 16.31 -29.41 8.01
C GLY A 779 15.06 -29.28 8.87
N THR A 780 14.67 -30.39 9.50
CA THR A 780 13.65 -30.40 10.54
C THR A 780 14.11 -29.59 11.78
N PRO A 781 13.17 -29.01 12.54
CA PRO A 781 13.51 -28.24 13.74
C PRO A 781 14.26 -29.07 14.80
N GLU A 782 13.95 -30.35 14.93
CA GLU A 782 14.61 -31.27 15.86
C GLU A 782 16.09 -31.46 15.49
N LYS A 783 16.36 -31.65 14.18
CA LYS A 783 17.73 -31.84 13.70
C LYS A 783 18.56 -30.57 13.78
N CYS A 784 17.97 -29.42 13.48
CA CYS A 784 18.63 -28.12 13.63
C CYS A 784 18.98 -27.82 15.10
N ARG A 785 18.11 -28.16 16.06
CA ARG A 785 18.37 -28.00 17.49
C ARG A 785 19.42 -28.98 18.02
N GLU A 786 19.43 -30.22 17.53
CA GLU A 786 20.45 -31.23 17.86
C GLU A 786 21.85 -30.74 17.44
N LEU A 787 21.99 -30.29 16.19
CA LEU A 787 23.24 -29.78 15.63
C LEU A 787 23.69 -28.47 16.31
N LEU A 788 22.75 -27.57 16.66
CA LEU A 788 23.03 -26.38 17.46
C LEU A 788 23.58 -26.74 18.85
N GLY A 789 22.98 -27.75 19.51
CA GLY A 789 23.45 -28.24 20.80
C GLY A 789 24.88 -28.77 20.74
N GLN A 790 25.21 -29.52 19.68
CA GLN A 790 26.55 -30.08 19.45
C GLN A 790 27.59 -29.00 19.08
N LEU A 791 27.21 -27.96 18.32
CA LEU A 791 28.05 -26.80 18.04
C LEU A 791 28.35 -25.99 19.31
N ASN A 792 27.34 -25.74 20.14
CA ASN A 792 27.49 -24.97 21.38
C ASN A 792 28.29 -25.75 22.45
N ALA A 793 28.23 -27.08 22.44
CA ALA A 793 29.05 -27.95 23.29
C ALA A 793 30.50 -28.12 22.76
N GLY A 794 30.80 -27.64 21.55
CA GLY A 794 32.10 -27.80 20.89
C GLY A 794 32.39 -29.21 20.38
N GLU A 795 31.37 -30.06 20.29
CA GLU A 795 31.49 -31.46 19.82
C GLU A 795 31.50 -31.56 18.29
N LEU A 796 30.88 -30.61 17.60
CA LEU A 796 30.96 -30.43 16.15
C LEU A 796 31.52 -29.06 15.78
N THR A 797 32.18 -29.00 14.63
CA THR A 797 32.61 -27.76 13.98
C THR A 797 31.66 -27.37 12.85
N GLU A 798 31.62 -26.08 12.47
CA GLU A 798 30.80 -25.58 11.35
C GLU A 798 31.00 -26.39 10.06
N GLY A 799 32.27 -26.73 9.74
CA GLY A 799 32.61 -27.52 8.56
C GLY A 799 32.03 -28.93 8.57
N GLN A 800 31.98 -29.58 9.75
CA GLN A 800 31.42 -30.92 9.88
C GLN A 800 29.89 -30.94 9.75
N VAL A 801 29.21 -29.88 10.22
CA VAL A 801 27.76 -29.72 10.05
C VAL A 801 27.40 -29.59 8.56
N LYS A 802 28.18 -28.83 7.79
CA LYS A 802 28.01 -28.70 6.34
C LYS A 802 28.29 -30.00 5.59
N GLU A 803 29.30 -30.76 6.02
CA GLU A 803 29.63 -32.05 5.38
C GLU A 803 28.54 -33.11 5.63
N LEU A 804 27.90 -33.08 6.80
CA LEU A 804 26.71 -33.90 7.09
C LEU A 804 25.50 -33.46 6.26
N TYR A 805 25.33 -32.16 6.03
CA TYR A 805 24.28 -31.64 5.17
C TYR A 805 24.44 -32.09 3.72
N ALA A 806 25.66 -31.98 3.17
CA ALA A 806 25.97 -32.39 1.80
C ALA A 806 25.75 -33.91 1.59
N LYS A 807 26.13 -34.75 2.56
CA LYS A 807 25.91 -36.21 2.49
C LYS A 807 24.44 -36.61 2.57
N ALA A 808 23.60 -35.81 3.21
CA ALA A 808 22.15 -36.07 3.30
C ALA A 808 21.40 -35.75 1.99
N GLN A 809 21.95 -34.87 1.14
CA GLN A 809 21.37 -34.52 -0.16
C GLN A 809 21.64 -35.56 -1.28
N GLU A 810 22.55 -36.52 -1.06
CA GLU A 810 22.99 -37.50 -2.07
C GLU A 810 22.24 -38.85 -2.03
N GLN A 811 21.18 -39.02 -1.23
CA GLN A 811 20.38 -40.26 -1.24
C GLN A 811 19.03 -40.07 -1.96
N PRO A 812 18.73 -40.84 -3.03
CA PRO A 812 17.40 -40.87 -3.63
C PRO A 812 16.48 -41.85 -2.89
N GLU A 813 15.35 -41.37 -2.37
CA GLU A 813 14.28 -42.24 -1.85
C GLU A 813 13.39 -42.79 -2.98
N ASN A 814 13.07 -44.08 -2.88
CA ASN A 814 12.27 -44.86 -3.81
C ASN A 814 10.79 -44.85 -3.41
N GLY A 815 9.90 -44.36 -4.30
CA GLY A 815 8.44 -44.56 -4.22
C GLY A 815 7.72 -43.78 -5.31
N ARG A 816 7.37 -44.43 -6.44
CA ARG A 816 6.62 -43.80 -7.53
C ARG A 816 5.12 -43.76 -7.18
N ASP A 817 4.68 -42.63 -6.65
CA ASP A 817 3.31 -42.17 -6.85
C ASP A 817 3.23 -41.42 -8.19
N ASP A 818 2.13 -41.58 -8.93
CA ASP A 818 1.91 -40.82 -10.16
C ASP A 818 1.84 -39.32 -9.83
N THR A 819 2.55 -38.50 -10.58
CA THR A 819 2.70 -37.05 -10.32
C THR A 819 2.61 -36.26 -11.62
N PHE A 820 2.38 -34.95 -11.54
CA PHE A 820 2.57 -34.03 -12.66
C PHE A 820 3.47 -32.88 -12.25
N SER A 821 4.19 -32.33 -13.22
CA SER A 821 5.12 -31.22 -13.06
C SER A 821 4.83 -30.13 -14.08
N ILE A 822 4.89 -28.87 -13.67
CA ILE A 822 4.69 -27.69 -14.52
C ILE A 822 6.02 -26.99 -14.72
N TYR A 823 6.33 -26.65 -15.97
CA TYR A 823 7.54 -25.96 -16.38
C TYR A 823 7.21 -24.68 -17.13
N GLN A 824 7.85 -23.58 -16.73
CA GLN A 824 7.67 -22.26 -17.32
C GLN A 824 9.01 -21.75 -17.84
N LEU A 825 8.99 -20.87 -18.85
CA LEU A 825 10.21 -20.32 -19.43
C LEU A 825 10.97 -19.48 -18.39
N LYS A 826 12.30 -19.57 -18.41
CA LYS A 826 13.17 -18.76 -17.55
C LYS A 826 13.10 -17.28 -17.91
N ASP A 827 13.32 -16.45 -16.91
CA ASP A 827 13.43 -15.01 -17.10
C ASP A 827 14.78 -14.60 -17.69
N GLY A 828 14.72 -13.82 -18.78
CA GLY A 828 15.87 -13.32 -19.50
C GLY A 828 15.62 -13.13 -21.01
N ASP A 829 16.45 -12.31 -21.64
CA ASP A 829 16.33 -11.99 -23.08
C ASP A 829 16.50 -13.23 -23.99
N GLU A 830 17.21 -14.25 -23.52
CA GLU A 830 17.46 -15.49 -24.26
C GLU A 830 16.19 -16.30 -24.58
N THR A 831 15.13 -16.14 -23.78
CA THR A 831 13.84 -16.84 -23.98
C THR A 831 12.77 -15.96 -24.61
N ARG A 832 13.08 -14.70 -24.96
CA ARG A 832 12.12 -13.71 -25.49
C ARG A 832 11.32 -14.23 -26.68
N ASP A 833 11.98 -14.88 -27.63
CA ASP A 833 11.37 -15.40 -28.86
C ASP A 833 10.53 -16.68 -28.64
N TYR A 834 10.55 -17.24 -27.42
CA TYR A 834 9.78 -18.43 -27.03
C TYR A 834 8.45 -18.07 -26.33
N ARG A 835 8.35 -16.87 -25.75
CA ARG A 835 7.24 -16.47 -24.86
C ARG A 835 5.94 -16.28 -25.65
N PHE A 836 4.88 -16.97 -25.21
CA PHE A 836 3.54 -16.93 -25.81
C PHE A 836 3.48 -17.31 -27.30
N GLU A 837 4.53 -17.94 -27.83
CA GLU A 837 4.58 -18.30 -29.23
C GLU A 837 3.86 -19.64 -29.45
N PRO A 838 2.83 -19.71 -30.31
CA PRO A 838 2.17 -20.98 -30.62
C PRO A 838 3.17 -21.96 -31.22
N TYR A 839 3.01 -23.25 -30.92
CA TYR A 839 4.02 -24.25 -31.24
C TYR A 839 4.38 -24.29 -32.73
N ASP A 840 3.39 -24.13 -33.61
CA ASP A 840 3.59 -24.11 -35.07
C ASP A 840 4.45 -22.93 -35.55
N ARG A 841 4.38 -21.78 -34.87
CA ARG A 841 5.23 -20.63 -35.19
C ARG A 841 6.62 -20.74 -34.58
N LEU A 842 6.72 -21.33 -33.39
CA LEU A 842 8.01 -21.67 -32.77
C LEU A 842 8.82 -22.60 -33.69
N GLN A 843 8.16 -23.60 -34.29
CA GLN A 843 8.76 -24.45 -35.32
C GLN A 843 9.08 -23.70 -36.62
N ALA A 844 8.22 -22.79 -37.07
CA ALA A 844 8.45 -22.00 -38.29
C ALA A 844 9.63 -21.02 -38.16
N ALA A 845 9.90 -20.54 -36.94
CA ALA A 845 11.06 -19.72 -36.60
C ALA A 845 12.36 -20.55 -36.44
N GLY A 846 12.28 -21.88 -36.54
CA GLY A 846 13.42 -22.78 -36.36
C GLY A 846 13.82 -23.01 -34.90
N LEU A 847 12.97 -22.60 -33.96
CA LEU A 847 13.16 -22.81 -32.53
C LEU A 847 12.58 -24.17 -32.12
N VAL A 848 13.06 -24.71 -31.00
CA VAL A 848 12.61 -26.00 -30.44
C VAL A 848 12.39 -25.84 -28.96
N VAL A 849 11.35 -26.47 -28.40
CA VAL A 849 11.04 -26.47 -26.96
C VAL A 849 12.16 -27.20 -26.21
N ASP A 850 13.21 -26.47 -25.85
CA ASP A 850 14.41 -26.99 -25.23
C ASP A 850 14.31 -26.89 -23.71
N ARG A 851 14.51 -28.02 -23.04
CA ARG A 851 14.44 -28.15 -21.58
C ARG A 851 15.32 -27.13 -20.83
N ALA A 852 16.45 -26.73 -21.41
CA ALA A 852 17.37 -25.78 -20.79
C ALA A 852 16.75 -24.39 -20.57
N ASN A 853 15.75 -24.02 -21.39
CA ASN A 853 15.08 -22.72 -21.34
C ASN A 853 13.97 -22.65 -20.30
N TYR A 854 13.67 -23.77 -19.63
CA TYR A 854 12.54 -23.90 -18.71
C TYR A 854 12.99 -24.15 -17.28
N GLU A 855 12.21 -23.64 -16.32
CA GLU A 855 12.35 -23.90 -14.89
C GLU A 855 11.18 -24.73 -14.37
N LEU A 856 11.45 -25.62 -13.41
CA LEU A 856 10.41 -26.37 -12.72
C LEU A 856 9.72 -25.45 -11.70
N VAL A 857 8.48 -25.07 -11.96
CA VAL A 857 7.75 -24.17 -11.05
C VAL A 857 6.87 -24.91 -10.05
N TYR A 858 6.44 -26.14 -10.38
CA TYR A 858 5.51 -26.87 -9.52
C TYR A 858 5.49 -28.38 -9.80
N THR A 859 5.33 -29.20 -8.75
CA THR A 859 5.11 -30.65 -8.85
C THR A 859 4.09 -31.10 -7.81
N ALA A 860 3.10 -31.90 -8.21
CA ALA A 860 2.10 -32.44 -7.30
C ALA A 860 1.65 -33.87 -7.67
N PRO A 861 1.04 -34.63 -6.72
CA PRO A 861 0.43 -35.92 -7.00
C PRO A 861 -0.67 -35.82 -8.05
N LEU A 862 -0.69 -36.78 -8.97
CA LEU A 862 -1.66 -36.86 -10.04
C LEU A 862 -2.79 -37.78 -9.62
N THR A 863 -3.94 -37.18 -9.27
CA THR A 863 -5.11 -37.92 -8.85
C THR A 863 -5.66 -38.78 -10.01
N PRO A 864 -6.02 -40.06 -9.76
CA PRO A 864 -6.55 -40.92 -10.81
C PRO A 864 -7.79 -40.32 -11.48
N GLY A 865 -7.73 -40.12 -12.81
CA GLY A 865 -8.82 -39.55 -13.61
C GLY A 865 -8.70 -38.05 -13.92
N THR A 866 -7.68 -37.36 -13.41
CA THR A 866 -7.38 -35.96 -13.74
C THR A 866 -6.82 -35.84 -15.18
N SER A 867 -7.46 -35.01 -16.00
CA SER A 867 -7.04 -34.68 -17.36
C SER A 867 -6.10 -33.46 -17.41
N LEU A 868 -5.47 -33.21 -18.56
CA LEU A 868 -4.67 -31.98 -18.76
C LEU A 868 -5.53 -30.71 -18.67
N ASP A 869 -6.80 -30.77 -19.09
CA ASP A 869 -7.75 -29.66 -18.96
C ASP A 869 -8.13 -29.39 -17.50
N ASP A 870 -8.21 -30.43 -16.67
CA ASP A 870 -8.43 -30.26 -15.23
C ASP A 870 -7.21 -29.60 -14.56
N ILE A 871 -6.00 -29.96 -15.00
CA ILE A 871 -4.77 -29.28 -14.57
C ILE A 871 -4.81 -27.83 -15.06
N PHE A 872 -5.10 -27.58 -16.34
CA PHE A 872 -5.22 -26.22 -16.89
C PHE A 872 -6.21 -25.36 -16.10
N THR A 873 -7.39 -25.90 -15.81
CA THR A 873 -8.45 -25.20 -15.06
C THR A 873 -7.99 -24.90 -13.63
N ARG A 874 -7.36 -25.88 -12.97
CA ARG A 874 -6.85 -25.71 -11.61
C ARG A 874 -5.79 -24.61 -11.51
N PHE A 875 -4.91 -24.50 -12.49
CA PHE A 875 -3.83 -23.49 -12.50
C PHE A 875 -4.18 -22.23 -13.31
N ASN A 876 -5.46 -21.99 -13.59
CA ASN A 876 -5.97 -20.74 -14.14
C ASN A 876 -7.15 -20.16 -13.36
N ILE A 877 -7.92 -20.99 -12.63
CA ILE A 877 -9.12 -20.58 -11.88
C ILE A 877 -8.95 -20.86 -10.38
N ASP A 878 -8.50 -22.07 -10.01
CA ASP A 878 -8.45 -22.56 -8.63
C ASP A 878 -7.03 -22.82 -8.14
N HIS A 879 -6.17 -21.78 -8.17
CA HIS A 879 -4.72 -21.92 -7.95
C HIS A 879 -4.41 -22.56 -6.58
N PRO A 880 -3.55 -23.60 -6.52
CA PRO A 880 -3.03 -24.09 -5.25
C PRO A 880 -2.24 -23.00 -4.51
N LYS A 881 -2.41 -22.91 -3.18
CA LYS A 881 -1.76 -21.86 -2.37
C LYS A 881 -0.23 -21.90 -2.39
N ASP A 882 0.33 -23.06 -2.72
CA ASP A 882 1.75 -23.36 -2.86
C ASP A 882 2.28 -23.23 -4.30
N PHE A 883 1.41 -22.92 -5.28
CA PHE A 883 1.83 -22.58 -6.64
C PHE A 883 2.38 -21.15 -6.69
N LYS A 884 3.63 -21.00 -7.17
CA LYS A 884 4.35 -19.72 -7.25
C LYS A 884 4.69 -19.30 -8.68
N GLY A 885 4.32 -20.11 -9.67
CA GLY A 885 4.42 -19.76 -11.08
C GLY A 885 3.24 -18.90 -11.54
N HIS A 886 3.30 -18.38 -12.76
CA HIS A 886 2.16 -17.68 -13.37
C HIS A 886 1.09 -18.67 -13.84
N SER A 887 -0.11 -18.18 -14.17
CA SER A 887 -1.18 -19.03 -14.69
C SER A 887 -0.73 -19.80 -15.95
N LEU A 888 -1.22 -21.02 -16.13
CA LEU A 888 -0.83 -21.88 -17.24
C LEU A 888 -1.18 -21.22 -18.58
N SER A 889 -0.18 -20.88 -19.38
CA SER A 889 -0.33 -20.07 -20.59
C SER A 889 0.46 -20.64 -21.77
N ILE A 890 0.23 -20.11 -22.98
CA ILE A 890 0.94 -20.54 -24.19
C ILE A 890 2.44 -20.40 -23.93
N SER A 891 3.21 -21.43 -24.28
CA SER A 891 4.64 -21.61 -24.01
C SER A 891 5.02 -22.42 -22.78
N ASP A 892 4.09 -22.71 -21.87
CA ASP A 892 4.33 -23.58 -20.72
C ASP A 892 4.35 -25.07 -21.10
N VAL A 893 4.99 -25.90 -20.27
CA VAL A 893 5.04 -27.36 -20.48
C VAL A 893 4.60 -28.11 -19.23
N VAL A 894 3.61 -28.99 -19.38
CA VAL A 894 3.14 -29.92 -18.35
C VAL A 894 3.72 -31.30 -18.61
N VAL A 895 4.42 -31.86 -17.63
CA VAL A 895 4.94 -33.24 -17.68
C VAL A 895 4.13 -34.13 -16.75
N LEU A 896 3.53 -35.18 -17.30
CA LEU A 896 2.83 -36.22 -16.53
C LEU A 896 3.77 -37.40 -16.30
N HIS A 897 3.90 -37.82 -15.04
CA HIS A 897 4.62 -39.00 -14.60
C HIS A 897 3.57 -40.07 -14.21
N GLN A 898 3.19 -40.92 -15.16
CA GLN A 898 2.13 -41.93 -14.97
C GLN A 898 2.62 -43.33 -15.34
N ASP A 899 2.32 -44.33 -14.52
CA ASP A 899 2.66 -45.75 -14.79
C ASP A 899 4.16 -45.98 -15.08
N GLY A 900 5.02 -45.13 -14.50
CA GLY A 900 6.46 -45.15 -14.72
C GLY A 900 6.93 -44.63 -16.08
N LYS A 901 6.07 -43.93 -16.83
CA LYS A 901 6.37 -43.27 -18.10
C LYS A 901 6.09 -41.76 -17.99
N ASP A 902 7.03 -40.98 -18.53
CA ASP A 902 6.90 -39.52 -18.59
C ASP A 902 6.36 -39.08 -19.95
N THR A 903 5.43 -38.13 -19.96
CA THR A 903 4.94 -37.49 -21.19
C THR A 903 4.88 -35.98 -20.99
N ALA A 904 5.47 -35.22 -21.92
CA ALA A 904 5.51 -33.76 -21.88
C ALA A 904 4.52 -33.15 -22.88
N HIS A 905 3.80 -32.13 -22.45
CA HIS A 905 2.71 -31.48 -23.18
C HIS A 905 2.87 -29.97 -23.12
N TYR A 906 3.09 -29.34 -24.26
CA TYR A 906 3.19 -27.90 -24.45
C TYR A 906 1.80 -27.27 -24.49
N VAL A 907 1.59 -26.21 -23.72
CA VAL A 907 0.34 -25.43 -23.72
C VAL A 907 0.30 -24.58 -24.98
N ASP A 908 -0.68 -24.82 -25.85
CA ASP A 908 -0.89 -24.12 -27.12
C ASP A 908 -2.28 -23.44 -27.13
N ARG A 909 -2.65 -22.76 -28.23
CA ARG A 909 -3.92 -22.02 -28.35
C ARG A 909 -5.15 -22.93 -28.17
N GLY A 910 -5.61 -23.05 -26.92
CA GLY A 910 -6.82 -23.77 -26.52
C GLY A 910 -6.71 -25.29 -26.48
N ASP A 911 -5.49 -25.86 -26.53
CA ASP A 911 -5.23 -27.30 -26.41
C ASP A 911 -3.76 -27.56 -26.02
N PHE A 912 -3.39 -28.83 -25.82
CA PHE A 912 -2.03 -29.28 -25.49
C PHE A 912 -1.38 -30.04 -26.65
N LYS A 913 -0.10 -29.74 -26.92
CA LYS A 913 0.68 -30.42 -27.95
C LYS A 913 1.80 -31.26 -27.33
N GLN A 914 1.83 -32.55 -27.64
CA GLN A 914 2.85 -33.43 -27.07
C GLN A 914 4.25 -33.12 -27.64
N VAL A 915 5.22 -32.89 -26.75
CA VAL A 915 6.60 -32.47 -27.05
C VAL A 915 7.63 -33.47 -26.47
N PRO A 916 7.77 -34.67 -27.05
CA PRO A 916 8.67 -35.71 -26.53
C PRO A 916 10.15 -35.30 -26.52
N GLU A 917 10.55 -34.33 -27.33
CA GLU A 917 11.89 -33.73 -27.34
C GLU A 917 12.26 -33.04 -26.02
N PHE A 918 11.27 -32.54 -25.27
CA PHE A 918 11.48 -31.86 -23.99
C PHE A 918 12.04 -32.78 -22.90
N LEU A 919 11.86 -34.10 -23.05
CA LEU A 919 12.36 -35.12 -22.14
C LEU A 919 13.75 -35.66 -22.54
N GLN A 920 14.36 -35.14 -23.60
CA GLN A 920 15.69 -35.56 -24.06
C GLN A 920 16.76 -34.61 -23.50
N GLU A 921 17.61 -35.09 -22.60
CA GLU A 921 18.78 -34.34 -22.14
C GLU A 921 19.78 -34.15 -23.28
N LYS A 922 20.00 -32.91 -23.73
CA LYS A 922 21.14 -32.58 -24.59
C LYS A 922 22.38 -32.33 -23.75
N GLN A 923 23.48 -32.96 -24.13
CA GLN A 923 24.80 -32.69 -23.55
C GLN A 923 25.24 -31.24 -23.87
N PRO A 924 25.88 -30.53 -22.94
CA PRO A 924 26.32 -29.15 -23.15
C PRO A 924 27.28 -29.05 -24.35
N GLN A 925 27.07 -28.02 -25.16
CA GLN A 925 27.81 -27.78 -26.40
C GLN A 925 29.18 -27.18 -26.06
N LEU A 926 30.25 -27.97 -26.21
CA LEU A 926 31.63 -27.59 -25.89
C LEU A 926 32.08 -26.36 -26.70
N THR A 927 32.58 -25.31 -26.03
CA THR A 927 33.16 -24.15 -26.71
C THR A 927 34.69 -24.31 -26.87
N PRO A 928 35.28 -23.82 -27.98
CA PRO A 928 36.74 -23.93 -28.21
C PRO A 928 37.59 -23.23 -27.15
N ASP A 929 37.04 -22.20 -26.52
CA ASP A 929 37.64 -21.39 -25.46
C ASP A 929 37.82 -22.17 -24.15
N GLU A 930 36.82 -22.95 -23.75
CA GLU A 930 36.86 -23.78 -22.53
C GLU A 930 37.86 -24.94 -22.65
N LEU A 931 38.22 -25.31 -23.88
CA LEU A 931 39.17 -26.36 -24.20
C LEU A 931 40.51 -25.83 -24.73
N GLU A 932 40.84 -24.56 -24.51
CA GLU A 932 42.18 -24.05 -24.80
C GLU A 932 43.24 -24.78 -23.96
N THR A 933 44.23 -25.35 -24.62
CA THR A 933 45.34 -26.08 -23.98
C THR A 933 46.42 -25.15 -23.40
N GLY A 934 46.27 -23.83 -23.62
CA GLY A 934 47.28 -22.81 -23.31
C GLY A 934 48.48 -22.78 -24.26
N GLU A 935 48.61 -23.75 -25.16
CA GLU A 935 49.67 -23.79 -26.17
C GLU A 935 49.36 -22.81 -27.32
N LYS A 936 50.39 -22.13 -27.84
CA LYS A 936 50.28 -21.17 -28.95
C LYS A 936 51.15 -21.61 -30.09
N ILE A 937 50.59 -21.62 -31.30
CA ILE A 937 51.35 -21.84 -32.52
C ILE A 937 51.47 -20.56 -33.33
N ARG A 938 52.63 -20.36 -33.94
CA ARG A 938 52.92 -19.20 -34.78
C ARG A 938 53.00 -19.63 -36.23
N THR A 939 52.15 -19.06 -37.07
CA THR A 939 52.23 -19.20 -38.53
C THR A 939 52.62 -17.84 -39.14
N PRO A 940 52.98 -17.79 -40.43
CA PRO A 940 53.23 -16.52 -41.13
C PRO A 940 52.02 -15.57 -41.14
N ARG A 941 50.82 -16.08 -40.81
CA ARG A 941 49.56 -15.34 -40.81
C ARG A 941 49.06 -14.92 -39.43
N GLY A 942 49.71 -15.36 -38.35
CA GLY A 942 49.29 -15.00 -36.99
C GLY A 942 49.77 -15.97 -35.92
N THR A 943 49.42 -15.69 -34.67
CA THR A 943 49.59 -16.62 -33.55
C THR A 943 48.22 -17.13 -33.13
N PHE A 944 48.03 -18.44 -33.03
CA PHE A 944 46.75 -19.08 -32.77
C PHE A 944 46.86 -19.98 -31.53
N TYR A 945 45.81 -20.00 -30.70
CA TYR A 945 45.72 -20.86 -29.52
C TYR A 945 45.32 -22.27 -29.93
N VAL A 946 45.95 -23.28 -29.32
CA VAL A 946 45.64 -24.68 -29.57
C VAL A 946 44.48 -25.11 -28.68
N THR A 947 43.42 -25.61 -29.30
CA THR A 947 42.26 -26.18 -28.60
C THR A 947 42.34 -27.70 -28.57
N GLY A 948 41.80 -28.32 -27.51
CA GLY A 948 41.67 -29.77 -27.37
C GLY A 948 40.55 -30.38 -28.21
N MET A 949 39.77 -29.56 -28.92
CA MET A 949 38.69 -30.04 -29.80
C MET A 949 39.24 -30.66 -31.10
N SER A 950 38.56 -31.71 -31.60
CA SER A 950 38.84 -32.30 -32.91
C SER A 950 38.38 -31.39 -34.05
N ARG A 951 38.81 -31.71 -35.28
CA ARG A 951 38.38 -30.98 -36.47
C ARG A 951 36.86 -31.03 -36.64
N GLU A 952 36.27 -32.21 -36.50
CA GLU A 952 34.83 -32.42 -36.66
C GLU A 952 34.04 -31.68 -35.58
N GLN A 953 34.56 -31.64 -34.35
CA GLN A 953 33.94 -30.90 -33.25
C GLN A 953 33.95 -29.39 -33.51
N MET A 954 35.06 -28.86 -34.04
CA MET A 954 35.20 -27.45 -34.39
C MET A 954 34.36 -27.06 -35.62
N GLU A 955 34.25 -27.91 -36.63
CA GLU A 955 33.34 -27.69 -37.78
C GLU A 955 31.87 -27.69 -37.33
N ALA A 956 31.49 -28.55 -36.38
CA ALA A 956 30.13 -28.63 -35.83
C ALA A 956 29.70 -27.38 -35.03
N VAL A 957 30.65 -26.64 -34.46
CA VAL A 957 30.40 -25.36 -33.77
C VAL A 957 30.70 -24.13 -34.65
N GLY A 958 30.80 -24.33 -35.97
CA GLY A 958 30.85 -23.25 -36.97
C GLY A 958 32.26 -22.74 -37.32
N TYR A 959 33.34 -23.44 -36.93
CA TYR A 959 34.71 -23.09 -37.30
C TYR A 959 35.19 -23.90 -38.51
N GLY A 960 35.40 -23.24 -39.64
CA GLY A 960 35.87 -23.86 -40.88
C GLY A 960 37.40 -23.86 -41.00
N VAL A 961 37.96 -24.82 -41.74
CA VAL A 961 39.40 -24.85 -42.03
C VAL A 961 39.81 -23.61 -42.84
N HIS A 962 40.66 -22.77 -42.26
CA HIS A 962 41.19 -21.59 -42.94
C HIS A 962 42.52 -21.90 -43.64
N HIS A 963 43.47 -22.53 -42.95
CA HIS A 963 44.75 -22.94 -43.52
C HIS A 963 45.49 -23.94 -42.62
N GLN A 964 46.53 -24.58 -43.13
CA GLN A 964 47.39 -25.47 -42.35
C GLN A 964 48.66 -24.72 -41.90
N SER A 965 49.18 -25.08 -40.73
CA SER A 965 50.49 -24.66 -40.24
C SER A 965 51.62 -25.16 -41.15
N ASP A 966 52.75 -24.44 -41.18
CA ASP A 966 53.87 -24.72 -42.09
C ASP A 966 54.52 -26.09 -41.85
N ASP A 967 54.43 -26.63 -40.63
CA ASP A 967 54.94 -27.96 -40.28
C ASP A 967 53.92 -29.08 -40.55
N GLY A 968 52.74 -28.73 -41.05
CA GLY A 968 51.66 -29.65 -41.38
C GLY A 968 50.96 -30.27 -40.18
N LYS A 969 51.35 -29.92 -38.94
CA LYS A 969 50.87 -30.62 -37.73
C LYS A 969 49.57 -30.07 -37.18
N TYR A 970 49.18 -28.86 -37.56
CA TYR A 970 47.97 -28.20 -37.07
C TYR A 970 47.16 -27.58 -38.21
N LEU A 971 45.84 -27.68 -38.11
CA LEU A 971 44.86 -26.97 -38.93
C LEU A 971 44.38 -25.74 -38.17
N ILE A 972 44.48 -24.56 -38.80
CA ILE A 972 43.90 -23.33 -38.29
C ILE A 972 42.45 -23.25 -38.75
N MET A 973 41.53 -23.24 -37.79
CA MET A 973 40.09 -23.29 -38.01
C MET A 973 39.48 -22.00 -37.48
N GLY A 974 38.72 -21.29 -38.31
CA GLY A 974 38.18 -19.96 -38.01
C GLY A 974 36.73 -19.80 -38.45
N ASN A 975 35.99 -18.95 -37.76
CA ASN A 975 34.59 -18.63 -38.03
C ASN A 975 34.36 -17.18 -38.51
N GLY A 976 35.44 -16.44 -38.78
CA GLY A 976 35.43 -15.05 -39.24
C GLY A 976 35.79 -14.02 -38.17
N THR A 977 35.55 -14.31 -36.89
CA THR A 977 35.91 -13.43 -35.76
C THR A 977 37.04 -14.01 -34.91
N ARG A 978 37.11 -15.34 -34.76
CA ARG A 978 38.17 -16.04 -34.03
C ARG A 978 38.72 -17.21 -34.82
N ALA A 979 39.92 -17.64 -34.46
CA ALA A 979 40.59 -18.78 -35.07
C ALA A 979 41.45 -19.53 -34.05
N PHE A 980 41.38 -20.86 -34.09
CA PHE A 980 42.09 -21.78 -33.21
C PHE A 980 42.89 -22.80 -34.03
N ALA A 981 43.92 -23.35 -33.41
CA ALA A 981 44.72 -24.43 -33.96
C ALA A 981 44.24 -25.78 -33.43
N VAL A 982 44.00 -26.73 -34.33
CA VAL A 982 43.61 -28.11 -34.02
C VAL A 982 44.68 -29.05 -34.56
N ALA A 983 45.05 -30.09 -33.81
CA ALA A 983 46.01 -31.08 -34.29
C ALA A 983 45.50 -31.76 -35.58
N ALA A 984 46.32 -31.76 -36.63
CA ALA A 984 46.05 -32.48 -37.86
C ALA A 984 46.29 -33.97 -37.59
N GLU A 985 45.24 -34.72 -37.24
CA GLU A 985 45.35 -36.16 -36.98
C GLU A 985 45.96 -36.90 -38.19
N GLN A 986 47.05 -37.63 -37.94
CA GLN A 986 47.62 -38.60 -38.86
C GLN A 986 46.68 -39.81 -38.95
N ALA A 987 46.25 -40.14 -40.16
CA ALA A 987 45.44 -41.29 -40.50
C ALA A 987 45.90 -42.58 -39.79
N GLN A 988 45.16 -43.02 -38.77
CA GLN A 988 45.26 -44.35 -38.19
C GLN A 988 44.07 -45.21 -38.62
N ARG A 989 44.35 -46.06 -39.61
CA ARG A 989 43.75 -47.39 -39.89
C ARG A 989 42.28 -47.58 -39.53
N GLU A 990 41.44 -47.44 -40.56
CA GLU A 990 40.07 -47.94 -40.59
C GLU A 990 39.98 -49.43 -40.24
N ASN A 991 39.04 -49.75 -39.35
CA ASN A 991 38.62 -51.11 -39.02
C ASN A 991 37.54 -51.56 -40.02
N PRO A 992 37.75 -52.64 -40.80
CA PRO A 992 36.91 -53.03 -41.96
C PRO A 992 35.54 -53.63 -41.62
N LEU A 993 34.92 -53.26 -40.50
CA LEU A 993 33.58 -53.71 -40.10
C LEU A 993 32.50 -52.62 -40.21
N LYS A 994 32.87 -51.35 -40.42
CA LYS A 994 31.89 -50.26 -40.61
C LYS A 994 31.42 -50.12 -42.07
N ALA A 995 32.17 -50.69 -43.01
CA ALA A 995 31.88 -50.64 -44.46
C ALA A 995 30.78 -51.62 -44.91
N ALA A 996 30.21 -52.42 -44.01
CA ALA A 996 29.11 -53.35 -44.31
C ALA A 996 27.71 -52.80 -43.97
N GLU A 997 27.60 -51.73 -43.18
CA GLU A 997 26.28 -51.18 -42.77
C GLU A 997 25.85 -49.93 -43.54
N GLN A 998 26.76 -49.26 -44.26
CA GLN A 998 26.44 -48.05 -45.04
C GLN A 998 26.16 -48.29 -46.53
N THR A 999 26.02 -49.54 -46.98
CA THR A 999 25.64 -49.88 -48.38
C THR A 999 24.15 -50.06 -48.61
N THR A 1000 23.31 -49.77 -47.63
CA THR A 1000 21.85 -49.69 -47.83
C THR A 1000 21.41 -48.27 -47.56
N GLU A 1001 21.02 -47.60 -48.65
CA GLU A 1001 20.23 -46.35 -48.71
C GLU A 1001 21.01 -45.02 -48.76
N GLN A 1002 21.64 -44.81 -49.92
CA GLN A 1002 21.62 -43.48 -50.55
C GLN A 1002 20.50 -43.46 -51.60
N ASN A 1003 19.51 -42.58 -51.47
CA ASN A 1003 19.44 -41.39 -52.33
C ASN A 1003 18.24 -40.46 -52.05
N TYR A 1004 18.66 -39.20 -51.93
CA TYR A 1004 17.97 -37.92 -51.90
C TYR A 1004 17.11 -37.61 -53.16
N ASN A 1005 15.94 -36.99 -52.95
CA ASN A 1005 15.50 -35.67 -53.46
C ASN A 1005 13.96 -35.58 -53.35
N MET A 1006 13.41 -34.87 -52.36
CA MET A 1006 13.10 -33.42 -52.38
C MET A 1006 11.94 -33.00 -53.32
N ILE A 1007 11.03 -32.20 -52.75
CA ILE A 1007 9.91 -31.41 -53.32
C ILE A 1007 8.59 -32.20 -53.43
N ASP A 1008 7.55 -31.96 -52.63
CA ASP A 1008 6.70 -30.75 -52.54
C ASP A 1008 5.90 -30.76 -51.21
N GLY A 1009 5.56 -29.59 -50.68
CA GLY A 1009 4.84 -29.42 -49.42
C GLY A 1009 3.36 -29.86 -49.45
N ARG A 1010 2.82 -29.98 -48.22
CA ARG A 1010 1.43 -30.31 -47.79
C ARG A 1010 1.00 -31.79 -47.79
N ILE A 1011 0.89 -32.37 -46.58
CA ILE A 1011 -0.09 -33.42 -46.17
C ILE A 1011 -0.33 -33.18 -44.64
N ASN A 1012 -1.49 -32.79 -44.06
CA ASN A 1012 -2.91 -33.23 -44.07
C ASN A 1012 -3.17 -34.65 -43.54
N ASN A 1013 -3.32 -34.78 -42.22
CA ASN A 1013 -3.50 -36.05 -41.50
C ASN A 1013 -4.94 -36.28 -41.00
N THR A 1014 -5.94 -36.18 -41.89
CA THR A 1014 -7.34 -36.48 -41.55
C THR A 1014 -7.65 -37.97 -41.80
N PRO A 1015 -8.20 -38.73 -40.83
CA PRO A 1015 -8.51 -40.16 -40.98
C PRO A 1015 -9.53 -40.43 -42.09
N THR A 1016 -9.43 -41.59 -42.75
CA THR A 1016 -10.36 -41.99 -43.81
C THR A 1016 -11.58 -42.74 -43.25
N VAL A 1017 -12.67 -42.78 -44.02
CA VAL A 1017 -13.92 -43.46 -43.61
C VAL A 1017 -13.69 -44.96 -43.35
N ASP A 1018 -12.80 -45.60 -44.12
CA ASP A 1018 -12.46 -47.03 -43.96
C ASP A 1018 -11.67 -47.29 -42.65
N GLU A 1019 -10.81 -46.36 -42.24
CA GLU A 1019 -10.06 -46.44 -40.98
C GLU A 1019 -10.98 -46.24 -39.76
N LEU A 1020 -11.99 -45.37 -39.89
CA LEU A 1020 -13.00 -45.17 -38.85
C LEU A 1020 -13.99 -46.36 -38.77
N GLU A 1021 -14.37 -46.97 -39.89
CA GLU A 1021 -15.17 -48.22 -39.90
C GLU A 1021 -14.42 -49.41 -39.27
N ALA A 1022 -13.11 -49.49 -39.46
CA ALA A 1022 -12.27 -50.52 -38.86
C ALA A 1022 -12.22 -50.39 -37.32
N LYS A 1023 -12.13 -49.16 -36.81
CA LYS A 1023 -12.17 -48.87 -35.36
C LYS A 1023 -13.52 -49.21 -34.73
N VAL A 1024 -14.63 -48.90 -35.42
CA VAL A 1024 -15.97 -49.31 -34.95
C VAL A 1024 -16.15 -50.82 -34.93
N LYS A 1025 -15.61 -51.54 -35.93
CA LYS A 1025 -15.61 -53.02 -35.95
C LYS A 1025 -14.72 -53.64 -34.86
N ALA A 1026 -13.69 -52.92 -34.41
CA ALA A 1026 -12.86 -53.31 -33.28
C ALA A 1026 -13.49 -53.02 -31.91
N GLY A 1027 -14.70 -52.41 -31.88
CA GLY A 1027 -15.43 -52.10 -30.66
C GLY A 1027 -15.05 -50.75 -30.05
N GLU A 1028 -14.29 -49.92 -30.76
CA GLU A 1028 -13.88 -48.58 -30.33
C GLU A 1028 -14.94 -47.53 -30.70
N THR A 1029 -15.14 -46.56 -29.82
CA THR A 1029 -16.05 -45.43 -30.04
C THR A 1029 -15.40 -44.37 -30.93
N ILE A 1030 -16.07 -43.98 -32.01
CA ILE A 1030 -15.61 -42.92 -32.93
C ILE A 1030 -16.46 -41.65 -32.81
N SER A 1031 -15.86 -40.49 -33.07
CA SER A 1031 -16.54 -39.19 -33.10
C SER A 1031 -17.40 -39.02 -34.36
N LEU A 1032 -18.64 -38.53 -34.19
CA LEU A 1032 -19.52 -38.18 -35.31
C LEU A 1032 -18.97 -37.01 -36.15
N VAL A 1033 -18.15 -36.14 -35.54
CA VAL A 1033 -17.48 -35.03 -36.21
C VAL A 1033 -16.36 -35.53 -37.12
N ASP A 1034 -15.59 -36.53 -36.67
CA ASP A 1034 -14.52 -37.15 -37.46
C ASP A 1034 -15.08 -37.94 -38.64
N LEU A 1035 -16.18 -38.67 -38.43
CA LEU A 1035 -16.90 -39.34 -39.51
C LEU A 1035 -17.47 -38.33 -40.52
N ALA A 1036 -18.03 -37.21 -40.06
CA ALA A 1036 -18.55 -36.16 -40.94
C ALA A 1036 -17.44 -35.47 -41.75
N ASN A 1037 -16.27 -35.23 -41.12
CA ASN A 1037 -15.11 -34.63 -41.78
C ASN A 1037 -14.46 -35.59 -42.78
N ALA A 1038 -14.35 -36.89 -42.46
CA ALA A 1038 -13.88 -37.92 -43.37
C ALA A 1038 -14.82 -38.10 -44.59
N VAL A 1039 -16.15 -38.10 -44.36
CA VAL A 1039 -17.16 -38.17 -45.43
C VAL A 1039 -17.15 -36.91 -46.31
N LYS A 1040 -16.88 -35.74 -45.74
CA LYS A 1040 -16.76 -34.46 -46.47
C LYS A 1040 -15.48 -34.43 -47.31
N ALA A 1041 -14.36 -34.92 -46.76
CA ALA A 1041 -13.08 -35.05 -47.47
C ALA A 1041 -13.15 -36.04 -48.64
N ASP A 1042 -13.86 -37.16 -48.50
CA ASP A 1042 -14.10 -38.10 -49.61
C ASP A 1042 -15.01 -37.53 -50.70
N LYS A 1043 -15.96 -36.66 -50.33
CA LYS A 1043 -16.79 -35.92 -51.29
C LYS A 1043 -16.01 -34.85 -52.07
N GLU A 1044 -14.99 -34.25 -51.44
CA GLU A 1044 -14.15 -33.21 -52.05
C GLU A 1044 -13.01 -33.80 -52.90
N ARG A 1045 -12.44 -34.96 -52.53
CA ARG A 1045 -11.49 -35.72 -53.37
C ARG A 1045 -12.09 -36.19 -54.70
N GLY A 1046 -13.42 -36.25 -54.80
CA GLY A 1046 -14.15 -36.64 -56.01
C GLY A 1046 -14.32 -35.55 -57.10
N LYS A 1047 -13.76 -34.33 -56.94
CA LYS A 1047 -13.98 -33.21 -57.87
C LYS A 1047 -12.69 -32.55 -58.41
N ALA A 1048 -11.75 -33.33 -58.95
CA ALA A 1048 -10.73 -32.81 -59.86
C ALA A 1048 -10.16 -33.89 -60.80
N ALA A 1049 -10.99 -34.43 -61.69
CA ALA A 1049 -10.53 -35.08 -62.92
C ALA A 1049 -11.48 -34.73 -64.07
N LYS A 1050 -11.00 -33.93 -65.04
CA LYS A 1050 -11.66 -33.69 -66.33
C LYS A 1050 -11.25 -34.78 -67.34
N PRO A 1051 -12.03 -34.99 -68.42
CA PRO A 1051 -12.72 -36.25 -68.66
C PRO A 1051 -12.12 -37.05 -69.82
N GLU A 1052 -12.20 -38.38 -69.80
CA GLU A 1052 -12.35 -39.15 -71.05
C GLU A 1052 -13.13 -40.47 -70.89
N LYS A 1053 -14.13 -40.60 -71.78
CA LYS A 1053 -14.76 -41.79 -72.38
C LYS A 1053 -15.55 -42.77 -71.49
N LYS A 1054 -16.88 -42.59 -71.56
CA LYS A 1054 -17.91 -43.58 -71.19
C LYS A 1054 -17.75 -44.89 -71.99
N PRO A 1055 -17.78 -46.07 -71.34
CA PRO A 1055 -18.08 -47.33 -72.03
C PRO A 1055 -19.59 -47.44 -72.34
N SER A 1056 -19.89 -48.14 -73.44
CA SER A 1056 -21.22 -48.16 -74.07
C SER A 1056 -22.34 -48.80 -73.22
N ILE A 1057 -23.58 -48.37 -73.47
CA ILE A 1057 -24.86 -48.86 -72.92
C ILE A 1057 -25.01 -50.40 -72.95
N ARG A 1058 -24.24 -51.09 -73.81
CA ARG A 1058 -24.24 -52.56 -73.91
C ARG A 1058 -23.54 -53.26 -72.73
N ALA A 1059 -22.64 -52.58 -72.02
CA ALA A 1059 -21.99 -53.11 -70.82
C ALA A 1059 -22.88 -52.98 -69.58
N GLN A 1060 -23.66 -51.90 -69.48
CA GLN A 1060 -24.58 -51.64 -68.37
C GLN A 1060 -25.81 -52.57 -68.40
N LEU A 1061 -26.33 -52.90 -69.59
CA LEU A 1061 -27.43 -53.86 -69.74
C LEU A 1061 -27.09 -55.31 -69.40
N LYS A 1062 -25.79 -55.67 -69.34
CA LYS A 1062 -25.35 -57.02 -68.95
C LYS A 1062 -25.23 -57.15 -67.42
N ALA A 1063 -24.81 -56.09 -66.74
CA ALA A 1063 -24.66 -56.06 -65.28
C ALA A 1063 -26.01 -55.99 -64.53
N ASP A 1064 -27.01 -55.30 -65.09
CA ASP A 1064 -28.34 -55.19 -64.46
C ASP A 1064 -29.20 -56.46 -64.61
N LYS A 1065 -28.90 -57.31 -65.61
CA LYS A 1065 -29.55 -58.62 -65.77
C LYS A 1065 -29.07 -59.66 -64.76
N GLU A 1066 -27.82 -59.57 -64.30
CA GLU A 1066 -27.27 -60.49 -63.29
C GLU A 1066 -27.66 -60.11 -61.87
N ARG A 1067 -27.87 -58.82 -61.57
CA ARG A 1067 -28.36 -58.35 -60.25
C ARG A 1067 -29.85 -58.54 -60.00
N ALA A 1068 -30.66 -58.74 -61.05
CA ALA A 1068 -32.10 -59.03 -60.91
C ALA A 1068 -32.41 -60.49 -60.50
N ALA A 1069 -31.43 -61.39 -60.45
CA ALA A 1069 -31.65 -62.83 -60.23
C ALA A 1069 -31.54 -63.28 -58.76
N GLN A 1070 -31.23 -62.41 -57.79
CA GLN A 1070 -31.07 -62.80 -56.38
C GLN A 1070 -31.79 -61.82 -55.44
N LYS A 1071 -33.12 -61.98 -55.28
CA LYS A 1071 -33.92 -61.29 -54.25
C LYS A 1071 -35.00 -62.21 -53.70
N LYS A 1072 -35.03 -62.38 -52.35
CA LYS A 1072 -36.19 -62.40 -51.41
C LYS A 1072 -36.00 -63.42 -50.22
N PRO A 1073 -36.72 -63.30 -49.06
CA PRO A 1073 -36.67 -62.22 -48.04
C PRO A 1073 -36.91 -62.72 -46.56
N ALA A 1074 -36.91 -61.85 -45.52
CA ALA A 1074 -37.82 -61.84 -44.33
C ALA A 1074 -37.32 -60.91 -43.18
N LYS A 1075 -38.03 -59.82 -42.86
CA LYS A 1075 -38.95 -59.53 -41.70
C LYS A 1075 -38.23 -59.14 -40.39
N GLN A 1076 -38.29 -57.89 -39.87
CA GLN A 1076 -39.38 -57.01 -39.37
C GLN A 1076 -39.80 -57.24 -37.91
N LYS A 1077 -39.70 -56.16 -37.11
CA LYS A 1077 -40.69 -55.49 -36.21
C LYS A 1077 -40.05 -55.09 -34.86
N SER A 1078 -39.98 -53.84 -34.39
CA SER A 1078 -40.82 -52.62 -34.37
C SER A 1078 -41.65 -52.44 -33.10
N GLN A 1079 -41.52 -51.22 -32.52
CA GLN A 1079 -42.46 -50.48 -31.65
C GLN A 1079 -42.54 -50.91 -30.17
N GLU A 1080 -42.78 -50.05 -29.18
CA GLU A 1080 -43.30 -48.67 -29.06
C GLU A 1080 -42.95 -48.21 -27.60
N LEU A 1081 -42.63 -46.93 -27.29
CA LEU A 1081 -43.57 -45.83 -26.93
C LEU A 1081 -44.33 -46.15 -25.61
N GLU A 1082 -44.42 -45.30 -24.59
CA GLU A 1082 -44.97 -43.94 -24.60
C GLU A 1082 -44.61 -43.16 -23.31
N ARG A 1083 -44.47 -41.83 -23.47
CA ARG A 1083 -44.57 -40.72 -22.51
C ARG A 1083 -44.75 -41.03 -21.00
N SER A 1084 -43.76 -40.63 -20.20
CA SER A 1084 -43.88 -39.68 -19.08
C SER A 1084 -42.53 -39.06 -18.78
#